data_AF-A0AAX0WTR8-F1
#
_entry.id   AF-A0AAX0WTR8-F1
#
_cell.length_a   1.000
_cell.length_b   1.000
_cell.length_c   1.000
_cell.angle_alpha   90.00
_cell.angle_beta   90.00
_cell.angle_gamma   90.00
#
_symmetry.space_group_name_H-M   'P 1'
#
loop_
_entity.id
_entity.type
_entity.pdbx_description
1 polymer ?
#
loop_
_entity_poly.entity_id
_entity_poly.type
_entity_poly.pdbx_seq_one_letter_code
_entity_poly.pdbx_strand_id
1 'polypeptide(L)'
;MGKTTIPRDIRQYELNYICTVLNHQLIHTTHDLTVNLDKIIEQIHKNPQIFKEHYTPKECFEILKKAIATYNNVYAYKINLKEEHEVALTAALKKNESVESTTLPEDDLSKLTKGYDRLEIALENEKRINKDILHVLKDKDFAVVPQIIIGSGDTGTTLWLEKFKEHHGTSQAKLAKGQLPPVLMIGANAGSWKHNYTLAQPHSLLEQTTTQENPSAYVITEHYQKNHHINGRHVYQANQANLGLTEAPLLRAHVLQIEKRSNHMKDWKVPEQEYRLVVKTPDGIKNIYTNEINICTGLGPARNIISGSLLAQDQFERLNRFDSTKGFTPVVDGNQFILTGTEEQKSTAPRKIVVYGGGGTAAASYRKGFFGHDAFTEDLEFNKTNQKNSVIWVAKQFEKAGNGRLASTALTIAQSRSELMQAELIKIEPQTNGKLLLSFRTVTPDTTTIKTFNIECDQLIYSIGQDDSLMRSICKEAETDLSLVYDKNGMLLNVSSADKKVIFFGAAAMAVREKEYLAATWEWLRSENIGGDVGPGTMAPSRAQIKCYNFWSGCNPRSINANMDSHYLIAQFLENAGVEKTKAEQFVKELLKARKTSTCGASRSIILDLLKTHKLDQIIELKGHGHLVLKTASELTPSPSKSKQPLLSWLGPQRKTDDAAVFVSTVVGNKTSSNAAALEKEAHGVQLVDGMKV
;
A
#
# COMPACT_ATOMS: atom_id res chain seq x y z
N MET A 1 35.80 1.77 30.09
CA MET A 1 35.75 2.27 28.70
C MET A 1 34.35 2.05 28.17
N GLY A 2 33.55 3.11 28.06
CA GLY A 2 32.15 3.03 27.65
C GLY A 2 32.04 2.68 26.16
N LYS A 3 31.12 1.78 25.82
CA LYS A 3 30.74 1.48 24.43
C LYS A 3 30.37 2.80 23.75
N THR A 4 31.09 3.18 22.70
CA THR A 4 30.72 4.30 21.83
C THR A 4 29.43 3.93 21.11
N THR A 5 28.33 4.57 21.49
CA THR A 5 27.02 4.38 20.87
C THR A 5 26.74 5.59 19.98
N ILE A 6 26.66 5.34 18.68
CA ILE A 6 26.05 6.26 17.72
C ILE A 6 24.64 6.60 18.25
N PRO A 7 24.19 7.87 18.19
CA PRO A 7 22.83 8.24 18.57
C PRO A 7 21.81 7.36 17.88
N ARG A 8 20.82 6.86 18.63
CA ARG A 8 19.82 5.92 18.08
C ARG A 8 18.87 6.59 17.11
N ASP A 9 18.80 7.91 17.13
CA ASP A 9 17.92 8.73 16.31
C ASP A 9 18.62 9.37 15.10
N ILE A 10 19.88 8.99 14.79
CA ILE A 10 20.50 9.35 13.50
C ILE A 10 19.90 8.50 12.37
N ARG A 11 19.41 9.17 11.34
CA ARG A 11 18.63 8.61 10.22
C ARG A 11 19.44 8.62 8.92
N GLN A 12 18.93 7.93 7.89
CA GLN A 12 19.70 7.71 6.66
C GLN A 12 19.86 9.00 5.84
N TYR A 13 18.84 9.87 5.83
CA TYR A 13 18.93 11.18 5.18
C TYR A 13 20.08 12.02 5.77
N GLU A 14 20.23 12.04 7.09
CA GLU A 14 21.26 12.82 7.79
C GLU A 14 22.66 12.33 7.42
N LEU A 15 22.85 11.00 7.32
CA LEU A 15 24.11 10.40 6.86
C LEU A 15 24.38 10.69 5.39
N ASN A 16 23.36 10.64 4.54
CA ASN A 16 23.49 10.93 3.12
C ASN A 16 23.82 12.40 2.86
N TYR A 17 23.26 13.32 3.66
CA TYR A 17 23.63 14.72 3.59
C TYR A 17 25.12 14.91 3.83
N ILE A 18 25.67 14.28 4.88
CA ILE A 18 27.12 14.33 5.16
C ILE A 18 27.90 13.76 3.97
N CYS A 19 27.46 12.62 3.40
CA CYS A 19 28.08 12.06 2.20
C CYS A 19 28.05 13.02 1.01
N THR A 20 26.95 13.76 0.81
CA THR A 20 26.83 14.78 -0.23
C THR A 20 27.79 15.95 0.01
N VAL A 21 27.93 16.40 1.26
CA VAL A 21 28.92 17.43 1.64
C VAL A 21 30.33 16.94 1.35
N LEU A 22 30.69 15.72 1.75
CA LEU A 22 31.99 15.11 1.47
C LEU A 22 32.25 15.05 -0.05
N ASN A 23 31.25 14.67 -0.82
CA ASN A 23 31.37 14.62 -2.27
C ASN A 23 31.53 16.01 -2.88
N HIS A 24 30.72 16.98 -2.46
CA HIS A 24 30.80 18.38 -2.91
C HIS A 24 32.16 19.02 -2.62
N GLN A 25 32.77 18.67 -1.49
CA GLN A 25 34.12 19.11 -1.12
C GLN A 25 35.24 18.26 -1.75
N LEU A 26 34.90 17.34 -2.66
CA LEU A 26 35.83 16.48 -3.41
C LEU A 26 36.76 15.68 -2.50
N ILE A 27 36.22 15.12 -1.42
CA ILE A 27 37.01 14.36 -0.45
C ILE A 27 37.27 12.95 -1.01
N HIS A 28 38.52 12.66 -1.38
CA HIS A 28 38.90 11.34 -1.91
C HIS A 28 39.89 10.60 -0.99
N THR A 29 40.62 11.35 -0.17
CA THR A 29 41.66 10.85 0.72
C THR A 29 41.49 11.38 2.15
N THR A 30 42.22 10.77 3.09
CA THR A 30 42.29 11.29 4.46
C THR A 30 42.89 12.70 4.50
N HIS A 31 43.80 13.03 3.59
CA HIS A 31 44.40 14.37 3.52
C HIS A 31 43.37 15.43 3.10
N ASP A 32 42.54 15.14 2.09
CA ASP A 32 41.48 16.05 1.65
C ASP A 32 40.50 16.35 2.78
N LEU A 33 40.15 15.32 3.56
CA LEU A 33 39.31 15.46 4.75
C LEU A 33 39.94 16.41 5.77
N THR A 34 41.23 16.22 6.09
CA THR A 34 41.94 17.09 7.05
C THR A 34 41.97 18.55 6.57
N VAL A 35 42.25 18.79 5.29
CA VAL A 35 42.34 20.13 4.70
C VAL A 35 40.99 20.86 4.67
N ASN A 36 39.89 20.12 4.46
CA ASN A 36 38.56 20.70 4.30
C ASN A 36 37.62 20.50 5.50
N LEU A 37 38.11 19.97 6.62
CA LEU A 37 37.29 19.57 7.76
C LEU A 37 36.42 20.72 8.29
N ASP A 38 36.98 21.91 8.44
CA ASP A 38 36.25 23.08 8.92
C ASP A 38 35.10 23.47 7.97
N LYS A 39 35.35 23.44 6.66
CA LYS A 39 34.32 23.73 5.63
C LYS A 39 33.21 22.67 5.64
N ILE A 40 33.58 21.41 5.85
CA ILE A 40 32.63 20.30 5.96
C ILE A 40 31.73 20.52 7.18
N ILE A 41 32.31 20.85 8.34
CA ILE A 41 31.55 21.08 9.57
C ILE A 41 30.64 22.30 9.44
N GLU A 42 31.14 23.40 8.87
CA GLU A 42 30.35 24.60 8.59
C GLU A 42 29.16 24.30 7.67
N GLN A 43 29.36 23.47 6.65
CA GLN A 43 28.27 23.04 5.77
C GLN A 43 27.28 22.10 6.46
N ILE A 44 27.75 21.21 7.33
CA ILE A 44 26.86 20.34 8.12
C ILE A 44 26.01 21.18 9.10
N HIS A 45 26.59 22.21 9.73
CA HIS A 45 25.86 23.11 10.62
C HIS A 45 24.75 23.92 9.95
N LYS A 46 24.81 24.11 8.63
CA LYS A 46 23.70 24.72 7.86
C LYS A 46 22.42 23.91 7.95
N ASN A 47 22.51 22.64 8.35
CA ASN A 47 21.37 21.76 8.59
C ASN A 47 21.33 21.31 10.06
N PRO A 48 20.55 21.99 10.93
CA PRO A 48 20.50 21.71 12.36
C PRO A 48 19.92 20.31 12.68
N GLN A 49 19.36 19.60 11.70
CA GLN A 49 18.88 18.23 11.88
C GLN A 49 20.03 17.22 12.01
N ILE A 50 21.25 17.54 11.57
CA ILE A 50 22.36 16.58 11.52
C ILE A 50 23.13 16.57 12.84
N PHE A 51 23.66 17.72 13.24
CA PHE A 51 24.24 17.93 14.57
C PHE A 51 23.19 18.61 15.44
N LYS A 52 22.23 17.80 15.90
CA LYS A 52 21.13 18.27 16.73
C LYS A 52 21.67 18.88 18.02
N GLU A 53 21.00 19.91 18.53
CA GLU A 53 21.47 20.67 19.69
C GLU A 53 21.72 19.81 20.95
N HIS A 54 20.98 18.70 21.09
CA HIS A 54 21.14 17.79 22.22
C HIS A 54 22.30 16.79 22.07
N TYR A 55 22.98 16.74 20.91
CA TYR A 55 24.12 15.85 20.71
C TYR A 55 25.41 16.41 21.30
N THR A 56 26.16 15.55 21.95
CA THR A 56 27.52 15.86 22.43
C THR A 56 28.53 15.86 21.27
N PRO A 57 29.67 16.57 21.39
CA PRO A 57 30.73 16.54 20.38
C PRO A 57 31.20 15.12 19.99
N LYS A 58 31.23 14.23 20.98
CA LYS A 58 31.58 12.82 20.77
C LYS A 58 30.54 12.06 19.95
N GLU A 59 29.26 12.35 20.15
CA GLU A 59 28.17 11.80 19.34
C GLU A 59 28.22 12.34 17.91
N CYS A 60 28.48 13.63 17.73
CA CYS A 60 28.72 14.24 16.41
C CYS A 60 29.91 13.60 15.69
N PHE A 61 31.00 13.27 16.41
CA PHE A 61 32.15 12.58 15.85
C PHE A 61 31.81 11.15 15.37
N GLU A 62 31.05 10.40 16.17
CA GLU A 62 30.59 9.05 15.78
C GLU A 62 29.60 9.09 14.61
N ILE A 63 28.77 10.14 14.49
CA ILE A 63 27.93 10.39 13.31
C ILE A 63 28.81 10.59 12.08
N LEU A 64 29.81 11.47 12.16
CA LEU A 64 30.74 11.74 11.06
C LEU A 64 31.49 10.47 10.63
N LYS A 65 31.88 9.64 11.60
CA LYS A 65 32.53 8.34 11.39
C LYS A 65 31.64 7.36 10.65
N LYS A 66 30.37 7.25 11.02
CA LYS A 66 29.39 6.41 10.32
C LYS A 66 29.15 6.90 8.89
N ALA A 67 29.05 8.21 8.68
CA ALA A 67 28.89 8.79 7.36
C ALA A 67 30.11 8.53 6.47
N ILE A 68 31.34 8.74 6.97
CA ILE A 68 32.57 8.45 6.22
C ILE A 68 32.72 6.96 5.91
N ALA A 69 32.35 6.07 6.82
CA ALA A 69 32.31 4.63 6.53
C ALA A 69 31.33 4.31 5.40
N THR A 70 30.15 4.92 5.41
CA THR A 70 29.17 4.79 4.32
C THR A 70 29.72 5.31 3.00
N TYR A 71 30.33 6.50 3.01
CA TYR A 71 30.92 7.14 1.85
C TYR A 71 32.07 6.31 1.25
N ASN A 72 32.97 5.78 2.10
CA ASN A 72 34.02 4.86 1.69
C ASN A 72 33.46 3.59 1.03
N ASN A 73 32.39 3.02 1.58
CA ASN A 73 31.77 1.81 1.01
C ASN A 73 31.19 2.05 -0.39
N VAL A 74 30.56 3.21 -0.61
CA VAL A 74 29.93 3.56 -1.89
C VAL A 74 30.97 3.85 -2.98
N TYR A 75 32.04 4.56 -2.65
CA TYR A 75 33.05 5.01 -3.61
C TYR A 75 34.36 4.20 -3.58
N ALA A 76 34.43 3.17 -2.74
CA ALA A 76 35.64 2.38 -2.49
C ALA A 76 36.86 3.21 -2.03
N TYR A 77 36.63 4.31 -1.31
CA TYR A 77 37.70 5.14 -0.73
C TYR A 77 38.24 4.55 0.60
N LYS A 78 39.38 5.10 1.05
CA LYS A 78 40.03 4.73 2.33
C LYS A 78 40.28 5.96 3.20
N ILE A 79 39.23 6.76 3.39
CA ILE A 79 39.28 7.97 4.22
C ILE A 79 39.15 7.56 5.69
N ASN A 80 40.07 8.02 6.55
CA ASN A 80 40.07 7.67 7.98
C ASN A 80 39.86 8.92 8.85
N LEU A 81 38.96 8.80 9.83
CA LEU A 81 38.86 9.76 10.92
C LEU A 81 39.90 9.43 12.00
N LYS A 82 40.67 10.44 12.39
CA LYS A 82 41.70 10.36 13.43
C LYS A 82 41.30 11.21 14.63
N GLU A 83 41.97 11.01 15.77
CA GLU A 83 41.72 11.79 17.00
C GLU A 83 41.89 13.30 16.80
N GLU A 84 42.84 13.73 15.94
CA GLU A 84 43.04 15.14 15.59
C GLU A 84 41.78 15.80 14.99
N HIS A 85 40.95 15.03 14.28
CA HIS A 85 39.68 15.50 13.74
C HIS A 85 38.57 15.63 14.80
N GLU A 86 38.62 14.85 15.89
CA GLU A 86 37.66 14.95 17.01
C GLU A 86 37.88 16.24 17.79
N VAL A 87 39.15 16.61 17.99
CA VAL A 87 39.54 17.88 18.62
C VAL A 87 39.11 19.05 17.75
N ALA A 88 39.38 19.00 16.44
CA ALA A 88 38.97 20.04 15.49
C ALA A 88 37.45 20.19 15.42
N LEU A 89 36.70 19.07 15.37
CA LEU A 89 35.23 19.08 15.43
C LEU A 89 34.74 19.76 16.71
N THR A 90 35.26 19.36 17.86
CA THR A 90 34.85 19.95 19.16
C THR A 90 35.12 21.45 19.22
N ALA A 91 36.22 21.92 18.63
CA ALA A 91 36.53 23.34 18.54
C ALA A 91 35.57 24.08 17.59
N ALA A 92 35.21 23.48 16.46
CA ALA A 92 34.27 24.04 15.49
C ALA A 92 32.83 24.11 16.03
N LEU A 93 32.36 23.08 16.75
CA LEU A 93 31.04 23.06 17.40
C LEU A 93 30.88 24.14 18.49
N LYS A 94 31.99 24.63 19.08
CA LYS A 94 31.97 25.70 20.10
C LYS A 94 31.88 27.11 19.52
N LYS A 95 32.13 27.29 18.21
CA LYS A 95 32.00 28.59 17.56
C LYS A 95 30.52 28.81 17.26
N ASN A 96 29.86 29.65 18.07
CA ASN A 96 28.49 30.11 17.81
C ASN A 96 28.49 31.07 16.63
N GLU A 97 28.43 30.54 15.40
CA GLU A 97 28.07 31.34 14.24
C GLU A 97 26.57 31.17 13.97
N SER A 98 25.85 32.29 13.91
CA SER A 98 24.47 32.31 13.43
C SER A 98 24.49 32.04 11.94
N VAL A 99 24.49 30.77 11.56
CA VAL A 99 24.48 30.40 10.14
C VAL A 99 23.06 30.54 9.61
N GLU A 100 22.87 31.40 8.62
CA GLU A 100 21.61 31.46 7.88
C GLU A 100 21.31 30.10 7.26
N SER A 101 20.24 29.46 7.74
CA SER A 101 19.75 28.18 7.24
C SER A 101 19.46 28.30 5.75
N THR A 102 20.31 27.72 4.91
CA THR A 102 20.07 27.58 3.49
C THR A 102 19.44 26.21 3.24
N THR A 103 18.13 26.17 3.00
CA THR A 103 17.47 24.97 2.47
C THR A 103 18.04 24.68 1.09
N LEU A 104 18.90 23.68 0.99
CA LEU A 104 19.35 23.14 -0.29
C LEU A 104 18.13 22.62 -1.08
N PRO A 105 18.10 22.79 -2.42
CA PRO A 105 17.07 22.18 -3.24
C PRO A 105 17.00 20.68 -2.98
N GLU A 106 15.81 20.15 -2.70
CA GLU A 106 15.63 18.73 -2.43
C GLU A 106 15.82 17.92 -3.72
N ASP A 107 16.87 17.12 -3.75
CA ASP A 107 17.12 16.15 -4.81
C ASP A 107 16.38 14.82 -4.57
N ASP A 108 16.39 13.93 -5.57
CA ASP A 108 15.69 12.65 -5.48
C ASP A 108 16.22 11.73 -4.37
N LEU A 109 17.53 11.70 -4.11
CA LEU A 109 18.09 10.88 -3.02
C LEU A 109 17.62 11.41 -1.66
N SER A 110 17.68 12.72 -1.46
CA SER A 110 17.18 13.42 -0.27
C SER A 110 15.70 13.17 -0.06
N LYS A 111 14.88 13.33 -1.11
CA LYS A 111 13.44 13.06 -1.08
C LYS A 111 13.14 11.62 -0.67
N LEU A 112 13.75 10.65 -1.34
CA LEU A 112 13.54 9.22 -1.10
C LEU A 112 13.93 8.84 0.32
N THR A 113 15.10 9.27 0.78
CA THR A 113 15.63 8.91 2.10
C THR A 113 14.82 9.51 3.23
N LYS A 114 14.37 10.77 3.11
CA LYS A 114 13.41 11.34 4.06
C LYS A 114 12.09 10.57 4.09
N GLY A 115 11.59 10.09 2.95
CA GLY A 115 10.41 9.23 2.90
C GLY A 115 10.60 7.95 3.72
N TYR A 116 11.75 7.27 3.55
CA TYR A 116 12.07 6.08 4.33
C TYR A 116 12.28 6.37 5.83
N ASP A 117 12.89 7.49 6.18
CA ASP A 117 13.09 7.89 7.58
C ASP A 117 11.74 8.20 8.27
N ARG A 118 10.82 8.89 7.58
CA ARG A 118 9.44 9.11 8.07
C ARG A 118 8.69 7.81 8.26
N LEU A 119 8.84 6.86 7.33
CA LEU A 119 8.26 5.52 7.46
C LEU A 119 8.78 4.79 8.69
N GLU A 120 10.09 4.85 8.96
CA GLU A 120 10.68 4.21 10.14
C GLU A 120 10.10 4.79 11.44
N ILE A 121 10.04 6.12 11.55
CA ILE A 121 9.43 6.83 12.69
C ILE A 121 7.96 6.43 12.85
N ALA A 122 7.20 6.37 11.76
CA ALA A 122 5.80 5.98 11.80
C ALA A 122 5.62 4.55 12.31
N LEU A 123 6.44 3.60 11.85
CA LEU A 123 6.39 2.21 12.31
C LEU A 123 6.77 2.06 13.79
N GLU A 124 7.69 2.88 14.30
CA GLU A 124 8.00 2.97 15.73
C GLU A 124 6.79 3.48 16.53
N ASN A 125 6.14 4.55 16.04
CA ASN A 125 4.95 5.13 16.65
C ASN A 125 3.78 4.15 16.69
N GLU A 126 3.50 3.44 15.59
CA GLU A 126 2.46 2.42 15.55
C GLU A 126 2.69 1.30 16.57
N LYS A 127 3.93 0.81 16.68
CA LYS A 127 4.29 -0.22 17.67
C LYS A 127 4.06 0.26 19.10
N ARG A 128 4.43 1.51 19.39
CA ARG A 128 4.20 2.15 20.70
C ARG A 128 2.71 2.27 20.99
N ILE A 129 1.93 2.85 20.08
CA ILE A 129 0.47 3.01 20.23
C ILE A 129 -0.20 1.66 20.47
N ASN A 130 0.14 0.63 19.69
CA ASN A 130 -0.40 -0.72 19.89
C ASN A 130 -0.09 -1.26 21.30
N LYS A 131 1.16 -1.11 21.76
CA LYS A 131 1.58 -1.55 23.10
C LYS A 131 0.79 -0.81 24.20
N ASP A 132 0.60 0.49 24.03
CA ASP A 132 -0.11 1.31 25.01
C ASP A 132 -1.62 0.98 25.04
N ILE A 133 -2.24 0.70 23.88
CA ILE A 133 -3.62 0.19 23.81
C ILE A 133 -3.73 -1.14 24.57
N LEU A 134 -2.83 -2.09 24.32
CA LEU A 134 -2.82 -3.38 25.02
C LEU A 134 -2.67 -3.20 26.53
N HIS A 135 -1.80 -2.28 26.96
CA HIS A 135 -1.63 -1.94 28.37
C HIS A 135 -2.94 -1.45 29.00
N VAL A 136 -3.67 -0.55 28.31
CA VAL A 136 -4.98 -0.05 28.78
C VAL A 136 -6.05 -1.14 28.81
N LEU A 137 -5.96 -2.16 27.95
CA LEU A 137 -6.92 -3.27 27.87
C LEU A 137 -6.60 -4.45 28.81
N LYS A 138 -5.36 -4.57 29.28
CA LYS A 138 -4.84 -5.77 29.96
C LYS A 138 -5.77 -6.26 31.08
N ASP A 139 -6.11 -5.36 32.00
CA ASP A 139 -6.86 -5.68 33.21
C ASP A 139 -8.37 -5.37 33.09
N LYS A 140 -8.86 -5.14 31.87
CA LYS A 140 -10.28 -4.87 31.59
C LYS A 140 -10.95 -6.07 30.93
N ASP A 141 -12.09 -6.50 31.43
CA ASP A 141 -12.92 -7.54 30.77
C ASP A 141 -13.53 -7.03 29.46
N PHE A 142 -13.87 -5.74 29.43
CA PHE A 142 -14.44 -5.08 28.27
C PHE A 142 -13.99 -3.63 28.19
N ALA A 143 -14.18 -3.04 27.01
CA ALA A 143 -13.98 -1.63 26.75
C ALA A 143 -15.16 -1.06 25.97
N VAL A 144 -15.34 0.26 26.05
CA VAL A 144 -16.27 1.01 25.20
C VAL A 144 -15.46 1.91 24.29
N VAL A 145 -15.66 1.76 22.99
CA VAL A 145 -15.09 2.63 21.96
C VAL A 145 -16.22 3.00 21.01
N PRO A 146 -16.60 4.29 20.91
CA PRO A 146 -17.74 4.71 20.08
C PRO A 146 -17.66 4.30 18.61
N GLN A 147 -16.46 4.30 18.03
CA GLN A 147 -16.23 4.16 16.60
C GLN A 147 -15.12 3.13 16.34
N ILE A 148 -15.42 2.11 15.53
CA ILE A 148 -14.43 1.08 15.18
C ILE A 148 -14.20 1.05 13.67
N ILE A 149 -12.93 0.92 13.26
CA ILE A 149 -12.53 0.59 11.90
C ILE A 149 -11.90 -0.81 11.90
N ILE A 150 -12.48 -1.75 11.16
CA ILE A 150 -11.91 -3.08 10.95
C ILE A 150 -11.09 -3.04 9.66
N GLY A 151 -9.78 -3.20 9.80
CA GLY A 151 -8.79 -3.18 8.72
C GLY A 151 -8.00 -1.88 8.62
N SER A 152 -6.68 -2.01 8.50
CA SER A 152 -5.73 -0.90 8.35
C SER A 152 -5.07 -0.84 6.96
N GLY A 153 -5.74 -1.39 5.95
CA GLY A 153 -5.34 -1.27 4.55
C GLY A 153 -5.68 0.11 3.96
N ASP A 154 -5.65 0.24 2.64
CA ASP A 154 -5.89 1.52 1.94
C ASP A 154 -7.25 2.16 2.28
N THR A 155 -8.33 1.37 2.23
CA THR A 155 -9.68 1.84 2.52
C THR A 155 -9.82 2.32 3.98
N GLY A 156 -9.29 1.55 4.94
CA GLY A 156 -9.35 1.92 6.36
C GLY A 156 -8.48 3.13 6.69
N THR A 157 -7.31 3.22 6.06
CA THR A 157 -6.42 4.40 6.16
C THR A 157 -7.09 5.63 5.56
N THR A 158 -7.73 5.51 4.39
CA THR A 158 -8.49 6.60 3.78
C THR A 158 -9.62 7.05 4.68
N LEU A 159 -10.37 6.13 5.28
CA LEU A 159 -11.45 6.49 6.21
C LEU A 159 -10.92 7.23 7.43
N TRP A 160 -9.82 6.76 8.04
CA TRP A 160 -9.12 7.46 9.12
C TRP A 160 -8.70 8.88 8.72
N LEU A 161 -8.12 9.03 7.54
CA LEU A 161 -7.60 10.30 7.04
C LEU A 161 -8.69 11.26 6.61
N GLU A 162 -9.86 10.77 6.17
CA GLU A 162 -10.95 11.61 5.67
C GLU A 162 -12.01 11.93 6.74
N LYS A 163 -12.49 10.92 7.49
CA LYS A 163 -13.60 11.05 8.46
C LYS A 163 -13.12 11.49 9.84
N PHE A 164 -11.97 11.01 10.31
CA PHE A 164 -11.55 11.13 11.71
C PHE A 164 -10.43 12.15 11.94
N LYS A 165 -10.35 13.18 11.09
CA LYS A 165 -9.32 14.26 11.14
C LYS A 165 -9.23 14.96 12.49
N GLU A 166 -10.36 15.16 13.16
CA GLU A 166 -10.42 15.82 14.48
C GLU A 166 -9.75 15.02 15.61
N HIS A 167 -9.42 13.74 15.37
CA HIS A 167 -8.76 12.88 16.36
C HIS A 167 -7.28 12.65 16.07
N HIS A 168 -6.74 13.19 14.97
CA HIS A 168 -5.34 13.05 14.60
C HIS A 168 -4.44 13.68 15.68
N GLY A 169 -3.38 12.97 16.08
CA GLY A 169 -2.43 13.45 17.10
C GLY A 169 -2.95 13.43 18.54
N THR A 170 -4.08 12.76 18.82
CA THR A 170 -4.68 12.74 20.17
C THR A 170 -4.48 11.41 20.92
N SER A 171 -4.08 10.35 20.23
CA SER A 171 -4.10 8.98 20.77
C SER A 171 -3.11 8.81 21.91
N GLN A 172 -1.87 9.28 21.75
CA GLN A 172 -0.84 9.10 22.79
C GLN A 172 -1.20 9.82 24.09
N ALA A 173 -1.74 11.05 23.98
CA ALA A 173 -2.18 11.82 25.14
C ALA A 173 -3.34 11.14 25.90
N LYS A 174 -4.25 10.45 25.20
CA LYS A 174 -5.34 9.68 25.82
C LYS A 174 -4.83 8.40 26.47
N LEU A 175 -3.97 7.65 25.77
CA LEU A 175 -3.40 6.41 26.26
C LEU A 175 -2.52 6.63 27.50
N ALA A 176 -1.75 7.72 27.54
CA ALA A 176 -0.97 8.13 28.72
C ALA A 176 -1.84 8.40 29.95
N LYS A 177 -3.12 8.74 29.76
CA LYS A 177 -4.13 8.93 30.84
C LYS A 177 -4.90 7.63 31.15
N GLY A 178 -4.51 6.49 30.59
CA GLY A 178 -5.20 5.21 30.77
C GLY A 178 -6.54 5.10 30.03
N GLN A 179 -6.79 5.99 29.05
CA GLN A 179 -8.04 6.08 28.30
C GLN A 179 -7.84 5.60 26.86
N LEU A 180 -8.81 4.85 26.33
CA LEU A 180 -8.81 4.49 24.91
C LEU A 180 -9.23 5.69 24.06
N PRO A 181 -8.64 5.86 22.86
CA PRO A 181 -9.12 6.81 21.87
C PRO A 181 -10.57 6.50 21.45
N PRO A 182 -11.35 7.52 21.04
CA PRO A 182 -12.78 7.37 20.71
C PRO A 182 -13.00 6.60 19.40
N VAL A 183 -11.95 6.48 18.59
CA VAL A 183 -11.88 5.63 17.41
C VAL A 183 -10.85 4.54 17.71
N LEU A 184 -11.12 3.31 17.33
CA LEU A 184 -10.14 2.22 17.40
C LEU A 184 -10.06 1.53 16.05
N MET A 185 -8.85 1.43 15.50
CA MET A 185 -8.58 0.62 14.31
C MET A 185 -8.14 -0.77 14.76
N ILE A 186 -8.73 -1.84 14.21
CA ILE A 186 -8.38 -3.22 14.56
C ILE A 186 -7.94 -3.96 13.30
N GLY A 187 -6.73 -4.53 13.34
CA GLY A 187 -6.22 -5.37 12.25
C GLY A 187 -4.95 -6.09 12.65
N ALA A 188 -4.91 -7.41 12.46
CA ALA A 188 -3.78 -8.25 12.86
C ALA A 188 -2.48 -7.86 12.15
N ASN A 189 -2.58 -7.51 10.86
CA ASN A 189 -1.47 -7.10 10.02
C ASN A 189 -1.79 -5.76 9.35
N ALA A 190 -0.76 -4.93 9.17
CA ALA A 190 -0.90 -3.63 8.54
C ALA A 190 -0.97 -3.66 7.00
N GLY A 191 -1.17 -4.84 6.40
CA GLY A 191 -1.19 -5.07 4.94
C GLY A 191 -0.06 -5.97 4.45
N SER A 192 -0.18 -6.47 3.22
CA SER A 192 0.72 -7.46 2.59
C SER A 192 1.55 -6.91 1.42
N TRP A 193 1.31 -5.69 0.96
CA TRP A 193 2.01 -5.09 -0.19
C TRP A 193 3.38 -4.54 0.19
N LYS A 194 4.26 -5.43 0.67
CA LYS A 194 5.62 -5.07 1.11
C LYS A 194 6.65 -5.21 -0.02
N HIS A 195 6.23 -5.77 -1.16
CA HIS A 195 7.09 -6.12 -2.29
C HIS A 195 6.74 -5.32 -3.54
N ASN A 196 7.68 -5.27 -4.48
CA ASN A 196 7.48 -4.59 -5.76
C ASN A 196 6.35 -5.26 -6.54
N TYR A 197 5.26 -4.52 -6.71
CA TYR A 197 4.07 -4.96 -7.43
C TYR A 197 3.49 -3.75 -8.15
N THR A 198 3.44 -3.79 -9.47
CA THR A 198 2.91 -2.72 -10.30
C THR A 198 1.39 -2.80 -10.30
N LEU A 199 0.77 -1.84 -9.62
CA LEU A 199 -0.68 -1.70 -9.57
C LEU A 199 -1.23 -1.26 -10.93
N ALA A 200 -2.48 -1.60 -11.20
CA ALA A 200 -3.18 -1.11 -12.40
C ALA A 200 -3.53 0.38 -12.33
N GLN A 201 -3.34 1.06 -11.19
CA GLN A 201 -3.64 2.48 -11.03
C GLN A 201 -2.38 3.37 -11.08
N PRO A 202 -2.39 4.49 -11.82
CA PRO A 202 -1.31 5.47 -11.82
C PRO A 202 -1.41 6.50 -10.69
N HIS A 203 -0.37 7.34 -10.57
CA HIS A 203 -0.27 8.41 -9.57
C HIS A 203 -1.48 9.36 -9.56
N SER A 204 -2.03 9.70 -10.72
CA SER A 204 -3.21 10.56 -10.85
C SER A 204 -4.47 10.05 -10.15
N LEU A 205 -4.53 8.75 -9.81
CA LEU A 205 -5.69 8.14 -9.15
C LEU A 205 -5.48 7.87 -7.66
N LEU A 206 -4.24 7.67 -7.19
CA LEU A 206 -3.96 7.22 -5.83
C LEU A 206 -3.11 8.17 -4.99
N GLU A 207 -2.83 9.38 -5.45
CA GLU A 207 -2.32 10.43 -4.57
C GLU A 207 -3.44 11.04 -3.71
N GLN A 208 -3.03 11.68 -2.61
CA GLN A 208 -3.89 12.39 -1.68
C GLN A 208 -3.20 13.69 -1.24
N THR A 209 -3.77 14.84 -1.56
CA THR A 209 -3.13 16.14 -1.28
C THR A 209 -3.22 16.61 0.15
N THR A 210 -4.08 16.00 0.96
CA THR A 210 -4.35 16.35 2.36
C THR A 210 -3.57 15.50 3.35
N THR A 211 -2.72 14.60 2.85
CA THR A 211 -1.97 13.63 3.65
C THR A 211 -0.53 14.07 3.84
N GLN A 212 0.11 13.56 4.89
CA GLN A 212 1.51 13.88 5.19
C GLN A 212 2.48 13.11 4.28
N GLU A 213 2.06 11.94 3.79
CA GLU A 213 2.89 11.09 2.93
C GLU A 213 2.11 10.60 1.71
N ASN A 214 2.75 10.60 0.54
CA ASN A 214 2.22 10.06 -0.71
C ASN A 214 3.12 8.97 -1.30
N PRO A 215 2.61 8.09 -2.16
CA PRO A 215 3.43 7.11 -2.87
C PRO A 215 4.59 7.74 -3.65
N SER A 216 4.42 8.98 -4.14
CA SER A 216 5.46 9.72 -4.86
C SER A 216 6.65 10.13 -4.00
N ALA A 217 6.57 10.05 -2.67
CA ALA A 217 7.72 10.26 -1.78
C ALA A 217 8.79 9.17 -1.93
N TYR A 218 8.40 7.99 -2.43
CA TYR A 218 9.26 6.81 -2.60
C TYR A 218 9.67 6.58 -4.06
N VAL A 219 9.46 7.57 -4.92
CA VAL A 219 9.75 7.50 -6.36
C VAL A 219 10.55 8.72 -6.80
N ILE A 220 11.52 8.50 -7.69
CA ILE A 220 12.29 9.58 -8.32
C ILE A 220 11.38 10.52 -9.12
N THR A 221 11.76 11.79 -9.18
CA THR A 221 10.92 12.86 -9.74
C THR A 221 10.63 12.65 -11.22
N GLU A 222 11.61 12.19 -12.00
CA GLU A 222 11.43 11.92 -13.44
C GLU A 222 10.35 10.85 -13.68
N HIS A 223 10.38 9.75 -12.93
CA HIS A 223 9.41 8.67 -13.07
C HIS A 223 8.01 9.13 -12.63
N TYR A 224 7.93 9.87 -11.53
CA TYR A 224 6.67 10.45 -11.07
C TYR A 224 6.04 11.41 -12.09
N GLN A 225 6.83 12.26 -12.75
CA GLN A 225 6.33 13.24 -13.73
C GLN A 225 5.65 12.59 -14.94
N LYS A 226 6.01 11.36 -15.29
CA LYS A 226 5.40 10.60 -16.39
C LYS A 226 4.03 9.99 -16.02
N ASN A 227 3.60 10.10 -14.76
CA ASN A 227 2.34 9.54 -14.25
C ASN A 227 2.19 8.03 -14.52
N HIS A 228 3.26 7.27 -14.24
CA HIS A 228 3.25 5.82 -14.39
C HIS A 228 2.32 5.12 -13.38
N HIS A 229 2.09 3.84 -13.65
CA HIS A 229 1.45 2.90 -12.73
C HIS A 229 2.21 2.81 -11.41
N ILE A 230 1.49 2.89 -10.28
CA ILE A 230 2.12 2.95 -8.97
C ILE A 230 2.59 1.56 -8.54
N ASN A 231 3.74 1.50 -7.88
CA ASN A 231 4.15 0.32 -7.13
C ASN A 231 3.37 0.22 -5.80
N GLY A 232 2.64 -0.89 -5.60
CA GLY A 232 1.84 -1.18 -4.41
C GLY A 232 2.63 -1.11 -3.10
N ARG A 233 3.95 -1.35 -3.13
CA ARG A 233 4.85 -1.11 -2.00
C ARG A 233 4.79 0.33 -1.53
N HIS A 234 4.79 1.29 -2.44
CA HIS A 234 4.83 2.71 -2.10
C HIS A 234 3.48 3.19 -1.55
N VAL A 235 2.36 2.58 -2.00
CA VAL A 235 1.05 2.81 -1.39
C VAL A 235 1.02 2.29 0.05
N TYR A 236 1.52 1.07 0.28
CA TYR A 236 1.65 0.53 1.64
C TYR A 236 2.49 1.45 2.52
N GLN A 237 3.69 1.83 2.07
CA GLN A 237 4.60 2.70 2.82
C GLN A 237 3.97 4.05 3.14
N ALA A 238 3.33 4.70 2.17
CA ALA A 238 2.60 5.95 2.40
C ALA A 238 1.47 5.78 3.42
N ASN A 239 0.71 4.68 3.37
CA ASN A 239 -0.35 4.40 4.33
C ASN A 239 0.20 4.19 5.75
N GLN A 240 1.28 3.42 5.92
CA GLN A 240 1.93 3.24 7.22
C GLN A 240 2.46 4.57 7.77
N ALA A 241 3.16 5.34 6.93
CA ALA A 241 3.66 6.66 7.30
C ALA A 241 2.50 7.55 7.81
N ASN A 242 1.41 7.64 7.05
CA ASN A 242 0.25 8.42 7.44
C ASN A 242 -0.40 7.91 8.73
N LEU A 243 -0.58 6.60 8.93
CA LEU A 243 -1.15 6.04 10.16
C LEU A 243 -0.28 6.40 11.38
N GLY A 244 1.03 6.17 11.31
CA GLY A 244 1.93 6.47 12.43
C GLY A 244 2.10 7.97 12.70
N LEU A 245 2.14 8.82 11.67
CA LEU A 245 2.30 10.27 11.82
C LEU A 245 1.03 10.98 12.31
N THR A 246 -0.14 10.41 12.05
CA THR A 246 -1.43 10.94 12.54
C THR A 246 -1.86 10.30 13.87
N GLU A 247 -1.01 9.46 14.47
CA GLU A 247 -1.29 8.68 15.67
C GLU A 247 -2.56 7.82 15.57
N ALA A 248 -2.75 7.13 14.44
CA ALA A 248 -3.86 6.21 14.27
C ALA A 248 -3.88 5.14 15.38
N PRO A 249 -5.01 4.95 16.10
CA PRO A 249 -5.11 4.04 17.22
C PRO A 249 -5.25 2.58 16.74
N LEU A 250 -4.17 2.02 16.19
CA LEU A 250 -4.13 0.69 15.62
C LEU A 250 -3.82 -0.39 16.65
N LEU A 251 -4.82 -1.23 16.94
CA LEU A 251 -4.70 -2.45 17.71
C LEU A 251 -4.44 -3.66 16.79
N ARG A 252 -3.30 -4.31 16.98
CA ARG A 252 -2.91 -5.54 16.29
C ARG A 252 -3.61 -6.74 16.93
N ALA A 253 -4.83 -7.00 16.48
CA ALA A 253 -5.68 -8.06 16.99
C ALA A 253 -6.58 -8.64 15.89
N HIS A 254 -7.22 -9.77 16.19
CA HIS A 254 -8.21 -10.40 15.31
C HIS A 254 -9.62 -10.16 15.84
N VAL A 255 -10.51 -9.68 14.98
CA VAL A 255 -11.95 -9.68 15.26
C VAL A 255 -12.47 -11.08 14.97
N LEU A 256 -13.05 -11.72 15.98
CA LEU A 256 -13.63 -13.06 15.85
C LEU A 256 -15.09 -12.97 15.43
N GLN A 257 -15.85 -12.05 16.03
CA GLN A 257 -17.30 -11.89 15.83
C GLN A 257 -17.72 -10.44 16.05
N ILE A 258 -18.75 -10.02 15.31
CA ILE A 258 -19.56 -8.83 15.58
C ILE A 258 -20.91 -9.32 16.08
N GLU A 259 -21.25 -8.97 17.31
CA GLU A 259 -22.46 -9.42 17.99
C GLU A 259 -23.43 -8.27 18.20
N LYS A 260 -24.73 -8.56 18.10
CA LYS A 260 -25.81 -7.56 18.27
C LYS A 260 -26.51 -7.74 19.61
N ARG A 261 -26.71 -6.66 20.35
CA ARG A 261 -27.31 -6.66 21.70
C ARG A 261 -28.60 -7.49 21.78
N SER A 262 -29.47 -7.38 20.77
CA SER A 262 -30.75 -8.09 20.73
C SER A 262 -30.62 -9.61 20.86
N ASN A 263 -29.49 -10.19 20.47
CA ASN A 263 -29.23 -11.63 20.53
C ASN A 263 -28.54 -12.06 21.84
N HIS A 264 -27.95 -11.11 22.57
CA HIS A 264 -27.03 -11.33 23.70
C HIS A 264 -27.49 -10.58 24.97
N MET A 265 -28.80 -10.37 25.13
CA MET A 265 -29.35 -9.57 26.23
C MET A 265 -28.96 -10.08 27.63
N LYS A 266 -28.63 -11.36 27.78
CA LYS A 266 -28.33 -12.00 29.08
C LYS A 266 -26.91 -11.66 29.59
N ASP A 267 -25.96 -11.51 28.68
CA ASP A 267 -24.54 -11.30 28.98
C ASP A 267 -24.02 -9.94 28.50
N TRP A 268 -24.93 -9.05 28.07
CA TRP A 268 -24.63 -7.69 27.67
C TRP A 268 -24.31 -6.79 28.88
N LYS A 269 -23.09 -6.26 28.95
CA LYS A 269 -22.63 -5.41 30.07
C LYS A 269 -22.87 -3.91 29.87
N VAL A 270 -23.12 -3.44 28.63
CA VAL A 270 -23.24 -2.00 28.32
C VAL A 270 -24.55 -1.75 27.56
N PRO A 271 -25.67 -1.48 28.28
CA PRO A 271 -27.01 -1.40 27.68
C PRO A 271 -27.16 -0.35 26.58
N GLU A 272 -26.38 0.72 26.62
CA GLU A 272 -26.43 1.86 25.70
C GLU A 272 -25.78 1.56 24.35
N GLN A 273 -25.00 0.48 24.25
CA GLN A 273 -24.27 0.09 23.04
C GLN A 273 -25.02 -1.05 22.33
N GLU A 274 -25.28 -0.88 21.04
CA GLU A 274 -26.03 -1.87 20.26
C GLU A 274 -25.17 -3.03 19.75
N TYR A 275 -23.86 -2.80 19.61
CA TYR A 275 -22.92 -3.77 19.08
C TYR A 275 -21.74 -3.99 20.04
N ARG A 276 -21.16 -5.20 19.99
CA ARG A 276 -19.86 -5.49 20.58
C ARG A 276 -19.03 -6.34 19.62
N LEU A 277 -17.72 -6.15 19.65
CA LEU A 277 -16.76 -6.99 18.94
C LEU A 277 -16.10 -7.94 19.93
N VAL A 278 -16.03 -9.21 19.57
CA VAL A 278 -15.19 -10.20 20.26
C VAL A 278 -13.80 -10.17 19.62
N VAL A 279 -12.80 -9.69 20.35
CA VAL A 279 -11.47 -9.39 19.83
C VAL A 279 -10.42 -10.26 20.50
N LYS A 280 -9.67 -11.05 19.71
CA LYS A 280 -8.51 -11.81 20.17
C LYS A 280 -7.25 -10.96 20.07
N THR A 281 -6.71 -10.58 21.22
CA THR A 281 -5.41 -9.92 21.37
C THR A 281 -4.34 -10.93 21.77
N PRO A 282 -3.05 -10.54 21.80
CA PRO A 282 -1.99 -11.38 22.38
C PRO A 282 -2.22 -11.75 23.85
N ASP A 283 -2.94 -10.90 24.60
CA ASP A 283 -3.19 -11.06 26.04
C ASP A 283 -4.53 -11.77 26.35
N GLY A 284 -5.26 -12.23 25.31
CA GLY A 284 -6.51 -12.97 25.47
C GLY A 284 -7.68 -12.38 24.66
N ILE A 285 -8.90 -12.77 25.02
CA ILE A 285 -10.12 -12.29 24.36
C ILE A 285 -10.69 -11.09 25.13
N LYS A 286 -11.07 -10.04 24.42
CA LYS A 286 -11.67 -8.81 24.96
C LYS A 286 -12.97 -8.49 24.22
N ASN A 287 -13.97 -8.02 24.95
CA ASN A 287 -15.20 -7.50 24.36
C ASN A 287 -15.10 -5.97 24.23
N ILE A 288 -15.34 -5.45 23.02
CA ILE A 288 -15.31 -4.01 22.75
C ILE A 288 -16.69 -3.56 22.29
N TYR A 289 -17.40 -2.83 23.14
CA TYR A 289 -18.72 -2.26 22.85
C TYR A 289 -18.59 -0.99 22.02
N THR A 290 -19.48 -0.81 21.04
CA THR A 290 -19.42 0.29 20.06
C THR A 290 -20.81 0.70 19.54
N ASN A 291 -20.87 1.93 18.99
CA ASN A 291 -22.05 2.46 18.31
C ASN A 291 -21.97 2.29 16.80
N GLU A 292 -20.76 2.30 16.23
CA GLU A 292 -20.55 2.27 14.78
C GLU A 292 -19.33 1.40 14.43
N ILE A 293 -19.46 0.61 13.36
CA ILE A 293 -18.44 -0.30 12.85
C ILE A 293 -18.27 -0.04 11.36
N ASN A 294 -17.07 0.40 10.98
CA ASN A 294 -16.66 0.57 9.59
C ASN A 294 -15.78 -0.62 9.19
N ILE A 295 -16.23 -1.41 8.22
CA ILE A 295 -15.56 -2.61 7.75
C ILE A 295 -14.88 -2.27 6.44
N CYS A 296 -13.55 -2.23 6.48
CA CYS A 296 -12.69 -1.82 5.36
C CYS A 296 -11.77 -2.95 4.87
N THR A 297 -11.73 -4.07 5.59
CA THR A 297 -11.10 -5.32 5.14
C THR A 297 -12.19 -6.28 4.71
N GLY A 298 -12.04 -6.90 3.54
CA GLY A 298 -13.15 -7.59 2.89
C GLY A 298 -12.82 -8.92 2.25
N LEU A 299 -11.66 -8.98 1.61
CA LEU A 299 -11.32 -10.14 0.82
C LEU A 299 -10.29 -10.97 1.57
N GLY A 300 -10.66 -12.21 1.89
CA GLY A 300 -9.82 -13.16 2.56
C GLY A 300 -8.73 -13.74 1.63
N PRO A 301 -8.14 -14.89 2.01
CA PRO A 301 -7.16 -15.58 1.16
C PRO A 301 -7.78 -15.93 -0.19
N ALA A 302 -6.94 -16.25 -1.19
CA ALA A 302 -7.48 -16.76 -2.44
C ALA A 302 -8.34 -18.02 -2.22
N ARG A 303 -9.39 -18.18 -3.02
CA ARG A 303 -10.20 -19.40 -2.99
C ARG A 303 -9.29 -20.58 -3.26
N ASN A 304 -9.33 -21.57 -2.36
CA ASN A 304 -8.56 -22.80 -2.51
C ASN A 304 -9.49 -23.92 -2.99
N ILE A 305 -9.63 -24.07 -4.31
CA ILE A 305 -10.33 -25.23 -4.90
C ILE A 305 -9.40 -26.44 -5.10
N ILE A 306 -8.12 -26.30 -4.74
CA ILE A 306 -7.10 -27.29 -5.02
C ILE A 306 -7.00 -28.29 -3.86
N SER A 307 -6.80 -27.79 -2.64
CA SER A 307 -6.65 -28.63 -1.44
C SER A 307 -7.92 -29.43 -1.15
N GLY A 308 -7.78 -30.75 -1.02
CA GLY A 308 -8.88 -31.67 -0.72
C GLY A 308 -9.81 -31.97 -1.90
N SER A 309 -9.54 -31.39 -3.08
CA SER A 309 -10.39 -31.54 -4.27
C SER A 309 -9.58 -32.00 -5.49
N LEU A 310 -8.61 -31.20 -5.94
CA LEU A 310 -7.72 -31.54 -7.06
C LEU A 310 -6.43 -32.23 -6.60
N LEU A 311 -6.07 -32.05 -5.33
CA LEU A 311 -4.94 -32.69 -4.66
C LEU A 311 -5.38 -33.13 -3.26
N ALA A 312 -4.81 -34.22 -2.76
CA ALA A 312 -4.91 -34.54 -1.33
C ALA A 312 -4.27 -33.42 -0.48
N GLN A 313 -4.77 -33.21 0.73
CA GLN A 313 -4.38 -32.07 1.56
C GLN A 313 -2.88 -32.06 1.88
N ASP A 314 -2.32 -33.21 2.24
CA ASP A 314 -0.88 -33.41 2.49
C ASP A 314 -0.03 -33.13 1.25
N GLN A 315 -0.51 -33.58 0.08
CA GLN A 315 0.15 -33.34 -1.20
C GLN A 315 0.14 -31.86 -1.56
N PHE A 316 -0.98 -31.16 -1.37
CA PHE A 316 -1.08 -29.72 -1.55
C PHE A 316 -0.15 -28.98 -0.59
N GLU A 317 -0.15 -29.30 0.69
CA GLU A 317 0.72 -28.67 1.69
C GLU A 317 2.21 -28.80 1.35
N ARG A 318 2.62 -29.92 0.74
CA ARG A 318 3.99 -30.11 0.26
C ARG A 318 4.30 -29.26 -0.98
N LEU A 319 3.37 -29.18 -1.93
CA LEU A 319 3.56 -28.47 -3.20
C LEU A 319 3.37 -26.95 -3.09
N ASN A 320 2.67 -26.49 -2.07
CA ASN A 320 2.44 -25.08 -1.75
C ASN A 320 3.48 -24.52 -0.77
N ARG A 321 4.68 -25.09 -0.75
CA ARG A 321 5.84 -24.58 -0.02
C ARG A 321 6.96 -24.29 -0.99
N PHE A 322 7.74 -23.27 -0.67
CA PHE A 322 8.91 -22.91 -1.45
C PHE A 322 9.92 -24.06 -1.45
N ASP A 323 10.24 -24.57 -2.64
CA ASP A 323 11.25 -25.59 -2.83
C ASP A 323 12.60 -24.89 -3.05
N SER A 324 13.49 -24.98 -2.05
CA SER A 324 14.81 -24.33 -2.12
C SER A 324 15.72 -24.90 -3.19
N THR A 325 15.50 -26.15 -3.60
CA THR A 325 16.28 -26.83 -4.64
C THR A 325 15.83 -26.36 -6.02
N LYS A 326 14.52 -26.23 -6.24
CA LYS A 326 13.96 -25.69 -7.48
C LYS A 326 14.03 -24.17 -7.57
N GLY A 327 14.05 -23.48 -6.43
CA GLY A 327 14.01 -22.02 -6.33
C GLY A 327 12.63 -21.43 -6.63
N PHE A 328 11.54 -22.18 -6.41
CA PHE A 328 10.16 -21.74 -6.57
C PHE A 328 9.15 -22.61 -5.83
N THR A 329 7.92 -22.13 -5.69
CA THR A 329 6.79 -22.88 -5.13
C THR A 329 6.00 -23.57 -6.26
N PRO A 330 5.94 -24.92 -6.34
CA PRO A 330 5.28 -25.62 -7.46
C PRO A 330 3.80 -25.27 -7.68
N VAL A 331 3.01 -25.12 -6.61
CA VAL A 331 1.61 -24.68 -6.68
C VAL A 331 1.45 -23.48 -5.77
N VAL A 332 1.19 -22.30 -6.32
CA VAL A 332 1.22 -21.04 -5.55
C VAL A 332 -0.05 -20.21 -5.79
N ASP A 333 -0.53 -19.58 -4.72
CA ASP A 333 -1.60 -18.57 -4.81
C ASP A 333 -1.11 -17.36 -5.62
N GLY A 334 -1.92 -16.89 -6.57
CA GLY A 334 -1.65 -15.67 -7.34
C GLY A 334 -1.35 -14.44 -6.48
N ASN A 335 -2.06 -14.25 -5.35
CA ASN A 335 -1.77 -13.13 -4.45
C ASN A 335 -0.40 -13.31 -3.79
N GLN A 336 -0.05 -14.50 -3.33
CA GLN A 336 1.29 -14.79 -2.82
C GLN A 336 2.36 -14.59 -3.91
N PHE A 337 2.08 -14.99 -5.15
CA PHE A 337 3.00 -14.86 -6.27
C PHE A 337 3.31 -13.39 -6.60
N ILE A 338 2.29 -12.52 -6.70
CA ILE A 338 2.49 -11.11 -7.07
C ILE A 338 2.95 -10.26 -5.88
N LEU A 339 2.53 -10.60 -4.65
CA LEU A 339 2.81 -9.80 -3.45
C LEU A 339 4.08 -10.22 -2.71
N THR A 340 4.84 -11.21 -3.20
CA THR A 340 6.13 -11.61 -2.61
C THR A 340 7.23 -11.69 -3.65
N GLY A 341 8.48 -11.46 -3.23
CA GLY A 341 9.67 -11.64 -4.07
C GLY A 341 10.25 -13.06 -4.04
N THR A 342 9.63 -13.98 -3.30
CA THR A 342 10.13 -15.34 -3.07
C THR A 342 10.40 -16.09 -4.37
N GLU A 343 9.53 -15.89 -5.36
CA GLU A 343 9.58 -16.57 -6.66
C GLU A 343 10.58 -15.95 -7.65
N GLU A 344 11.07 -14.74 -7.35
CA GLU A 344 12.05 -13.99 -8.15
C GLU A 344 13.49 -14.34 -7.74
N GLN A 345 13.65 -14.82 -6.50
CA GLN A 345 14.95 -15.10 -5.90
C GLN A 345 15.38 -16.55 -6.21
N LYS A 346 16.54 -16.71 -6.86
CA LYS A 346 17.33 -17.96 -7.06
C LYS A 346 17.13 -18.77 -8.34
N SER A 347 16.06 -18.62 -9.12
CA SER A 347 15.91 -19.40 -10.37
C SER A 347 16.66 -18.76 -11.53
N THR A 348 17.85 -19.27 -11.84
CA THR A 348 18.59 -18.89 -13.05
C THR A 348 17.92 -19.47 -14.31
N ALA A 349 17.37 -20.67 -14.23
CA ALA A 349 16.70 -21.35 -15.34
C ALA A 349 15.29 -20.76 -15.62
N PRO A 350 14.92 -20.59 -16.91
CA PRO A 350 13.54 -20.35 -17.33
C PRO A 350 12.60 -21.48 -16.91
N ARG A 351 11.36 -21.13 -16.57
CA ARG A 351 10.30 -22.06 -16.17
C ARG A 351 9.19 -22.10 -17.21
N LYS A 352 8.42 -23.19 -17.23
CA LYS A 352 7.09 -23.24 -17.83
C LYS A 352 6.04 -23.05 -16.74
N ILE A 353 5.34 -21.93 -16.80
CA ILE A 353 4.36 -21.50 -15.82
C ILE A 353 2.96 -21.61 -16.41
N VAL A 354 2.02 -22.15 -15.64
CA VAL A 354 0.59 -22.09 -15.98
C VAL A 354 -0.10 -21.19 -14.98
N VAL A 355 -0.76 -20.14 -15.47
CA VAL A 355 -1.62 -19.27 -14.68
C VAL A 355 -3.06 -19.72 -14.87
N TYR A 356 -3.76 -20.05 -13.79
CA TYR A 356 -5.16 -20.47 -13.81
C TYR A 356 -6.07 -19.47 -13.12
N GLY A 357 -6.96 -18.81 -13.87
CA GLY A 357 -7.91 -17.83 -13.35
C GLY A 357 -8.16 -16.68 -14.33
N GLY A 358 -9.29 -16.00 -14.21
CA GLY A 358 -9.74 -15.01 -15.22
C GLY A 358 -9.72 -13.55 -14.79
N GLY A 359 -9.22 -13.24 -13.59
CA GLY A 359 -9.31 -11.91 -12.97
C GLY A 359 -8.04 -11.06 -13.13
N GLY A 360 -8.06 -9.84 -12.59
CA GLY A 360 -6.91 -8.92 -12.60
C GLY A 360 -5.64 -9.49 -11.95
N THR A 361 -5.76 -10.27 -10.87
CA THR A 361 -4.64 -11.00 -10.24
C THR A 361 -3.99 -11.99 -11.21
N ALA A 362 -4.79 -12.65 -12.08
CA ALA A 362 -4.27 -13.57 -13.08
C ALA A 362 -3.51 -12.81 -14.19
N ALA A 363 -4.02 -11.66 -14.64
CA ALA A 363 -3.31 -10.80 -15.59
C ALA A 363 -1.96 -10.30 -15.03
N ALA A 364 -1.94 -9.91 -13.75
CA ALA A 364 -0.71 -9.53 -13.05
C ALA A 364 0.26 -10.72 -12.90
N SER A 365 -0.26 -11.91 -12.57
CA SER A 365 0.55 -13.14 -12.49
C SER A 365 1.15 -13.52 -13.83
N TYR A 366 0.40 -13.35 -14.93
CA TYR A 366 0.89 -13.57 -16.29
C TYR A 366 2.03 -12.62 -16.63
N ARG A 367 1.86 -11.31 -16.38
CA ARG A 367 2.90 -10.29 -16.57
C ARG A 367 4.17 -10.61 -15.78
N LYS A 368 4.05 -10.78 -14.47
CA LYS A 368 5.17 -11.10 -13.59
C LYS A 368 5.82 -12.44 -13.95
N GLY A 369 5.02 -13.45 -14.32
CA GLY A 369 5.51 -14.73 -14.81
C GLY A 369 6.35 -14.55 -16.08
N PHE A 370 5.88 -13.75 -17.04
CA PHE A 370 6.55 -13.53 -18.31
C PHE A 370 7.90 -12.82 -18.13
N PHE A 371 7.92 -11.69 -17.41
CA PHE A 371 9.13 -10.89 -17.18
C PHE A 371 10.04 -11.46 -16.08
N GLY A 372 9.50 -12.29 -15.18
CA GLY A 372 10.21 -12.84 -14.03
C GLY A 372 10.29 -11.90 -12.81
N HIS A 373 9.88 -10.64 -12.97
CA HIS A 373 9.71 -9.62 -11.94
C HIS A 373 8.57 -8.68 -12.36
N ASP A 374 8.15 -7.77 -11.49
CA ASP A 374 7.09 -6.79 -11.83
C ASP A 374 7.58 -5.33 -11.77
N ALA A 375 8.75 -5.07 -11.21
CA ALA A 375 9.35 -3.74 -11.14
C ALA A 375 9.60 -3.14 -12.53
N PHE A 376 9.02 -1.97 -12.80
CA PHE A 376 9.17 -1.19 -14.04
C PHE A 376 8.88 -1.95 -15.33
N THR A 377 7.88 -2.84 -15.28
CA THR A 377 7.50 -3.68 -16.42
C THR A 377 6.29 -3.14 -17.20
N GLU A 378 5.71 -2.01 -16.78
CA GLU A 378 4.49 -1.43 -17.35
C GLU A 378 4.61 -1.03 -18.82
N ASP A 379 5.80 -0.61 -19.24
CA ASP A 379 6.10 -0.19 -20.62
C ASP A 379 7.01 -1.18 -21.36
N LEU A 380 7.36 -2.31 -20.74
CA LEU A 380 8.18 -3.33 -21.39
C LEU A 380 7.37 -4.10 -22.43
N GLU A 381 7.98 -4.32 -23.59
CA GLU A 381 7.40 -5.14 -24.64
C GLU A 381 7.45 -6.64 -24.30
N PHE A 382 6.40 -7.37 -24.67
CA PHE A 382 6.34 -8.82 -24.53
C PHE A 382 7.02 -9.55 -25.69
N ASN A 383 8.34 -9.42 -25.74
CA ASN A 383 9.19 -10.06 -26.74
C ASN A 383 10.13 -11.07 -26.09
N LYS A 384 10.86 -11.85 -26.90
CA LYS A 384 11.80 -12.87 -26.39
C LYS A 384 12.94 -12.28 -25.56
N THR A 385 13.32 -11.02 -25.82
CA THR A 385 14.40 -10.33 -25.09
C THR A 385 14.02 -10.07 -23.63
N ASN A 386 12.76 -9.69 -23.39
CA ASN A 386 12.24 -9.40 -22.06
C ASN A 386 11.61 -10.64 -21.39
N GLN A 387 11.57 -11.78 -22.07
CA GLN A 387 10.93 -13.00 -21.58
C GLN A 387 11.87 -13.80 -20.67
N LYS A 388 11.50 -13.96 -19.40
CA LYS A 388 12.17 -14.86 -18.45
C LYS A 388 11.62 -16.28 -18.49
N ASN A 389 10.29 -16.43 -18.59
CA ASN A 389 9.61 -17.73 -18.51
C ASN A 389 8.64 -17.94 -19.69
N SER A 390 8.34 -19.20 -20.00
CA SER A 390 7.19 -19.55 -20.84
C SER A 390 5.94 -19.57 -19.97
N VAL A 391 4.89 -18.86 -20.39
CA VAL A 391 3.67 -18.73 -19.60
C VAL A 391 2.47 -19.12 -20.45
N ILE A 392 1.58 -19.96 -19.90
CA ILE A 392 0.28 -20.26 -20.48
C ILE A 392 -0.79 -19.79 -19.50
N TRP A 393 -1.76 -19.04 -19.99
CA TRP A 393 -2.86 -18.49 -19.20
C TRP A 393 -4.17 -19.21 -19.55
N VAL A 394 -4.70 -19.94 -18.57
CA VAL A 394 -5.93 -20.73 -18.69
C VAL A 394 -7.02 -20.16 -17.78
N ALA A 395 -8.25 -20.01 -18.30
CA ALA A 395 -9.40 -19.62 -17.47
C ALA A 395 -10.72 -20.16 -18.03
N LYS A 396 -11.75 -20.24 -17.17
CA LYS A 396 -13.13 -20.51 -17.64
C LYS A 396 -13.70 -19.34 -18.45
N GLN A 397 -13.31 -18.12 -18.08
CA GLN A 397 -13.74 -16.86 -18.67
C GLN A 397 -12.68 -15.78 -18.40
N PHE A 398 -12.52 -14.82 -19.31
CA PHE A 398 -11.54 -13.73 -19.21
C PHE A 398 -12.14 -12.36 -18.96
N GLU A 399 -13.48 -12.23 -19.00
CA GLU A 399 -14.20 -10.96 -18.84
C GLU A 399 -13.95 -10.27 -17.49
N LYS A 400 -13.54 -11.04 -16.47
CA LYS A 400 -13.22 -10.53 -15.13
C LYS A 400 -11.82 -9.91 -15.01
N ALA A 401 -11.00 -9.95 -16.06
CA ALA A 401 -9.65 -9.38 -16.02
C ALA A 401 -9.66 -7.85 -15.91
N GLY A 402 -10.76 -7.22 -16.33
CA GLY A 402 -10.90 -5.78 -16.40
C GLY A 402 -10.44 -5.22 -17.74
N ASN A 403 -10.75 -3.94 -17.97
CA ASN A 403 -10.45 -3.19 -19.19
C ASN A 403 -9.31 -2.17 -19.01
N GLY A 404 -8.57 -2.23 -17.90
CA GLY A 404 -7.39 -1.41 -17.65
C GLY A 404 -6.25 -1.72 -18.60
N ARG A 405 -5.31 -0.78 -18.75
CA ARG A 405 -4.18 -0.87 -19.69
C ARG A 405 -3.34 -2.13 -19.46
N LEU A 406 -2.98 -2.43 -18.22
CA LEU A 406 -2.12 -3.58 -17.90
C LEU A 406 -2.82 -4.92 -18.17
N ALA A 407 -4.11 -5.03 -17.83
CA ALA A 407 -4.88 -6.26 -18.02
C ALA A 407 -5.20 -6.50 -19.51
N SER A 408 -5.66 -5.47 -20.22
CA SER A 408 -5.96 -5.55 -21.66
C SER A 408 -4.73 -5.84 -22.49
N THR A 409 -3.57 -5.24 -22.17
CA THR A 409 -2.30 -5.53 -22.82
C THR A 409 -1.90 -7.00 -22.60
N ALA A 410 -1.97 -7.49 -21.35
CA ALA A 410 -1.65 -8.88 -21.05
C ALA A 410 -2.54 -9.87 -21.82
N LEU A 411 -3.86 -9.63 -21.85
CA LEU A 411 -4.82 -10.45 -22.59
C LEU A 411 -4.54 -10.45 -24.10
N THR A 412 -4.39 -9.26 -24.69
CA THR A 412 -4.17 -9.10 -26.14
C THR A 412 -2.90 -9.81 -26.59
N ILE A 413 -1.83 -9.67 -25.79
CA ILE A 413 -0.55 -10.30 -26.06
C ILE A 413 -0.62 -11.82 -25.86
N ALA A 414 -1.21 -12.30 -24.76
CA ALA A 414 -1.36 -13.73 -24.53
C ALA A 414 -2.15 -14.40 -25.66
N GLN A 415 -3.18 -13.71 -26.18
CA GLN A 415 -3.96 -14.17 -27.32
C GLN A 415 -3.14 -14.20 -28.61
N SER A 416 -2.42 -13.12 -28.95
CA SER A 416 -1.62 -13.05 -30.18
C SER A 416 -0.47 -14.07 -30.21
N ARG A 417 -0.01 -14.51 -29.03
CA ARG A 417 1.04 -15.50 -28.85
C ARG A 417 0.52 -16.93 -28.68
N SER A 418 -0.79 -17.15 -28.78
CA SER A 418 -1.43 -18.46 -28.54
C SER A 418 -1.13 -19.04 -27.15
N GLU A 419 -0.94 -18.15 -26.16
CA GLU A 419 -0.67 -18.48 -24.75
C GLU A 419 -1.97 -18.43 -23.92
N LEU A 420 -3.09 -17.99 -24.49
CA LEU A 420 -4.40 -17.91 -23.85
C LEU A 420 -5.29 -19.12 -24.19
N MET A 421 -5.87 -19.78 -23.18
CA MET A 421 -6.76 -20.94 -23.37
C MET A 421 -8.02 -20.86 -22.50
N GLN A 422 -9.18 -21.11 -23.09
CA GLN A 422 -10.44 -21.22 -22.34
C GLN A 422 -10.70 -22.66 -21.91
N ALA A 423 -10.50 -22.97 -20.64
CA ALA A 423 -10.70 -24.31 -20.10
C ALA A 423 -10.86 -24.32 -18.57
N GLU A 424 -11.34 -25.43 -18.04
CA GLU A 424 -11.42 -25.71 -16.61
C GLU A 424 -10.38 -26.73 -16.19
N LEU A 425 -9.63 -26.43 -15.13
CA LEU A 425 -8.69 -27.37 -14.51
C LEU A 425 -9.46 -28.47 -13.78
N ILE A 426 -9.16 -29.73 -14.12
CA ILE A 426 -9.84 -30.91 -13.55
C ILE A 426 -8.90 -31.87 -12.83
N LYS A 427 -7.58 -31.80 -13.05
CA LYS A 427 -6.61 -32.67 -12.38
C LYS A 427 -5.22 -32.01 -12.31
N ILE A 428 -4.51 -32.29 -11.21
CA ILE A 428 -3.10 -31.94 -11.02
C ILE A 428 -2.36 -33.22 -10.63
N GLU A 429 -1.38 -33.64 -11.43
CA GLU A 429 -0.60 -34.85 -11.18
C GLU A 429 0.91 -34.53 -11.11
N PRO A 430 1.52 -34.58 -9.91
CA PRO A 430 2.97 -34.46 -9.79
C PRO A 430 3.68 -35.64 -10.46
N GLN A 431 4.65 -35.33 -11.29
CA GLN A 431 5.41 -36.29 -12.07
C GLN A 431 6.74 -36.64 -11.38
N THR A 432 7.31 -37.78 -11.72
CA THR A 432 8.59 -38.26 -11.18
C THR A 432 9.77 -37.37 -11.58
N ASN A 433 9.67 -36.66 -12.70
CA ASN A 433 10.65 -35.67 -13.16
C ASN A 433 10.58 -34.33 -12.38
N GLY A 434 9.70 -34.23 -11.38
CA GLY A 434 9.54 -33.04 -10.55
C GLY A 434 8.60 -31.96 -11.13
N LYS A 435 7.99 -32.20 -12.29
CA LYS A 435 7.00 -31.30 -12.91
C LYS A 435 5.56 -31.64 -12.50
N LEU A 436 4.62 -30.82 -12.94
CA LEU A 436 3.19 -31.02 -12.79
C LEU A 436 2.57 -31.31 -14.15
N LEU A 437 1.74 -32.34 -14.24
CA LEU A 437 0.85 -32.56 -15.37
C LEU A 437 -0.55 -32.04 -14.99
N LEU A 438 -1.01 -31.03 -15.72
CA LEU A 438 -2.30 -30.39 -15.50
C LEU A 438 -3.29 -30.86 -16.56
N SER A 439 -4.43 -31.41 -16.17
CA SER A 439 -5.50 -31.81 -17.09
C SER A 439 -6.61 -30.78 -17.10
N PHE A 440 -7.05 -30.41 -18.29
CA PHE A 440 -8.09 -29.42 -18.52
C PHE A 440 -9.24 -29.99 -19.35
N ARG A 441 -10.45 -29.48 -19.12
CA ARG A 441 -11.62 -29.71 -19.99
C ARG A 441 -12.04 -28.41 -20.68
N THR A 442 -12.31 -28.47 -21.98
CA THR A 442 -12.97 -27.38 -22.71
C THR A 442 -14.46 -27.63 -22.77
N VAL A 443 -15.26 -26.61 -22.47
CA VAL A 443 -16.72 -26.63 -22.67
C VAL A 443 -17.02 -25.63 -23.78
N THR A 444 -17.32 -26.12 -24.98
CA THR A 444 -17.80 -25.29 -26.08
C THR A 444 -19.32 -25.14 -25.97
N PRO A 445 -19.89 -23.92 -26.02
CA PRO A 445 -21.34 -23.70 -25.88
C PRO A 445 -22.19 -24.49 -26.87
N ASP A 446 -21.64 -24.76 -28.07
CA ASP A 446 -22.41 -25.27 -29.21
C ASP A 446 -22.17 -26.77 -29.49
N THR A 447 -21.41 -27.48 -28.66
CA THR A 447 -21.14 -28.92 -28.84
C THR A 447 -21.15 -29.66 -27.51
N THR A 448 -21.89 -30.77 -27.44
CA THR A 448 -21.87 -31.73 -26.32
C THR A 448 -20.53 -32.49 -26.19
N THR A 449 -19.59 -32.24 -27.10
CA THR A 449 -18.28 -32.91 -27.14
C THR A 449 -17.31 -32.28 -26.14
N ILE A 450 -17.18 -32.91 -24.97
CA ILE A 450 -16.16 -32.57 -23.99
C ILE A 450 -14.80 -33.01 -24.53
N LYS A 451 -13.89 -32.07 -24.76
CA LYS A 451 -12.48 -32.37 -25.07
C LYS A 451 -11.62 -32.11 -23.84
N THR A 452 -10.69 -33.03 -23.59
CA THR A 452 -9.68 -32.90 -22.54
C THR A 452 -8.30 -32.78 -23.15
N PHE A 453 -7.45 -31.97 -22.53
CA PHE A 453 -6.05 -31.82 -22.92
C PHE A 453 -5.17 -31.67 -21.69
N ASN A 454 -3.87 -31.92 -21.86
CA ASN A 454 -2.90 -31.86 -20.77
C ASN A 454 -1.82 -30.82 -21.04
N ILE A 455 -1.35 -30.16 -19.99
CA ILE A 455 -0.18 -29.28 -20.01
C ILE A 455 0.79 -29.75 -18.94
N GLU A 456 2.00 -30.16 -19.33
CA GLU A 456 3.11 -30.31 -18.40
C GLU A 456 3.72 -28.93 -18.10
N CYS A 457 3.92 -28.59 -16.82
CA CYS A 457 4.53 -27.33 -16.39
C CYS A 457 5.40 -27.51 -15.13
N ASP A 458 6.27 -26.55 -14.87
CA ASP A 458 7.09 -26.52 -13.65
C ASP A 458 6.30 -25.92 -12.48
N GLN A 459 5.49 -24.90 -12.75
CA GLN A 459 4.78 -24.13 -11.73
C GLN A 459 3.33 -23.83 -12.15
N LEU A 460 2.39 -24.02 -11.23
CA LEU A 460 0.99 -23.62 -11.34
C LEU A 460 0.74 -22.42 -10.41
N ILE A 461 0.23 -21.33 -10.97
CA ILE A 461 -0.24 -20.16 -10.22
C ILE A 461 -1.77 -20.16 -10.30
N TYR A 462 -2.46 -20.25 -9.17
CA TYR A 462 -3.93 -20.22 -9.14
C TYR A 462 -4.45 -18.87 -8.63
N SER A 463 -5.28 -18.22 -9.44
CA SER A 463 -5.77 -16.84 -9.28
C SER A 463 -7.28 -16.77 -9.51
N ILE A 464 -8.04 -17.54 -8.74
CA ILE A 464 -9.48 -17.82 -8.98
C ILE A 464 -10.44 -17.04 -8.07
N GLY A 465 -10.01 -15.87 -7.59
CA GLY A 465 -10.77 -15.01 -6.68
C GLY A 465 -10.46 -15.28 -5.21
N GLN A 466 -11.17 -14.59 -4.32
CA GLN A 466 -10.93 -14.63 -2.87
C GLN A 466 -12.09 -15.29 -2.10
N ASP A 467 -11.75 -15.87 -0.97
CA ASP A 467 -12.68 -16.49 -0.02
C ASP A 467 -13.20 -15.41 0.96
N ASP A 468 -14.52 -15.24 0.99
CA ASP A 468 -15.24 -14.30 1.83
C ASP A 468 -15.91 -14.97 3.05
N SER A 469 -15.79 -16.29 3.20
CA SER A 469 -16.47 -17.07 4.25
C SER A 469 -16.13 -16.59 5.67
N LEU A 470 -14.86 -16.25 5.92
CA LEU A 470 -14.42 -15.71 7.20
C LEU A 470 -15.11 -14.38 7.52
N MET A 471 -15.19 -13.47 6.54
CA MET A 471 -15.82 -12.16 6.74
C MET A 471 -17.32 -12.32 7.00
N ARG A 472 -17.99 -13.19 6.23
CA ARG A 472 -19.40 -13.55 6.45
C ARG A 472 -19.63 -14.14 7.84
N SER A 473 -18.69 -14.96 8.31
CA SER A 473 -18.75 -15.52 9.68
C SER A 473 -18.61 -14.44 10.74
N ILE A 474 -17.68 -13.49 10.59
CA ILE A 474 -17.48 -12.38 11.53
C ILE A 474 -18.75 -11.51 11.60
N CYS A 475 -19.40 -11.27 10.45
CA CYS A 475 -20.51 -10.34 10.33
C CYS A 475 -21.89 -11.00 10.45
N LYS A 476 -21.97 -12.30 10.72
CA LYS A 476 -23.21 -13.10 10.66
C LYS A 476 -24.42 -12.46 11.37
N GLU A 477 -24.24 -11.86 12.55
CA GLU A 477 -25.33 -11.21 13.29
C GLU A 477 -25.63 -9.78 12.82
N ALA A 478 -24.69 -9.13 12.14
CA ALA A 478 -24.85 -7.81 11.55
C ALA A 478 -25.42 -7.86 10.12
N GLU A 479 -25.32 -9.00 9.44
CA GLU A 479 -25.64 -9.17 8.01
C GLU A 479 -27.13 -9.38 7.67
N THR A 480 -28.04 -9.39 8.66
CA THR A 480 -29.42 -9.85 8.43
C THR A 480 -30.17 -9.05 7.37
N ASP A 481 -29.88 -7.75 7.23
CA ASP A 481 -30.51 -6.84 6.24
C ASP A 481 -29.49 -5.83 5.66
N LEU A 482 -28.46 -6.30 4.94
CA LEU A 482 -27.56 -5.37 4.25
C LEU A 482 -28.18 -4.83 2.95
N SER A 483 -28.07 -3.51 2.76
CA SER A 483 -28.54 -2.79 1.58
C SER A 483 -27.44 -1.90 0.99
N LEU A 484 -27.51 -1.65 -0.32
CA LEU A 484 -26.66 -0.68 -0.99
C LEU A 484 -27.14 0.73 -0.61
N VAL A 485 -26.20 1.60 -0.26
CA VAL A 485 -26.47 3.00 0.08
C VAL A 485 -26.00 3.88 -1.06
N TYR A 486 -26.90 4.74 -1.54
CA TYR A 486 -26.64 5.69 -2.61
C TYR A 486 -26.71 7.12 -2.07
N ASP A 487 -25.98 8.03 -2.72
CA ASP A 487 -26.24 9.45 -2.54
C ASP A 487 -27.52 9.90 -3.28
N LYS A 488 -27.90 11.16 -3.05
CA LYS A 488 -29.09 11.76 -3.69
C LYS A 488 -28.99 11.85 -5.22
N ASN A 489 -27.80 11.64 -5.79
CA ASN A 489 -27.53 11.73 -7.21
C ASN A 489 -27.26 10.35 -7.87
N GLY A 490 -27.49 9.26 -7.13
CA GLY A 490 -27.34 7.89 -7.64
C GLY A 490 -25.92 7.33 -7.59
N MET A 491 -24.94 8.00 -6.95
CA MET A 491 -23.62 7.42 -6.70
C MET A 491 -23.71 6.39 -5.58
N LEU A 492 -23.27 5.16 -5.84
CA LEU A 492 -23.10 4.13 -4.81
C LEU A 492 -22.03 4.56 -3.79
N LEU A 493 -22.36 4.56 -2.50
CA LEU A 493 -21.47 4.97 -1.43
C LEU A 493 -20.88 3.78 -0.65
N ASN A 494 -21.71 2.85 -0.24
CA ASN A 494 -21.32 1.70 0.60
C ASN A 494 -22.42 0.64 0.64
N VAL A 495 -22.18 -0.41 1.42
CA VAL A 495 -23.22 -1.36 1.85
C VAL A 495 -23.37 -1.22 3.36
N SER A 496 -24.60 -1.16 3.88
CA SER A 496 -24.82 -0.99 5.32
C SER A 496 -25.91 -1.90 5.87
N SER A 497 -25.84 -2.18 7.17
CA SER A 497 -26.96 -2.72 7.95
C SER A 497 -28.18 -1.78 7.90
N ALA A 498 -29.36 -2.30 8.22
CA ALA A 498 -30.62 -1.55 8.24
C ALA A 498 -30.60 -0.33 9.19
N ASP A 499 -29.92 -0.46 10.35
CA ASP A 499 -29.72 0.64 11.32
C ASP A 499 -28.58 1.59 10.93
N LYS A 500 -27.87 1.31 9.81
CA LYS A 500 -26.75 2.09 9.27
C LYS A 500 -25.55 2.21 10.21
N LYS A 501 -25.42 1.31 11.20
CA LYS A 501 -24.33 1.30 12.18
C LYS A 501 -23.18 0.37 11.80
N VAL A 502 -23.41 -0.62 10.94
CA VAL A 502 -22.37 -1.47 10.37
C VAL A 502 -22.26 -1.16 8.89
N ILE A 503 -21.12 -0.60 8.49
CA ILE A 503 -20.91 0.00 7.17
C ILE A 503 -19.71 -0.67 6.50
N PHE A 504 -19.90 -1.20 5.30
CA PHE A 504 -18.90 -1.90 4.51
C PHE A 504 -18.44 -1.02 3.35
N PHE A 505 -17.13 -0.86 3.20
CA PHE A 505 -16.54 -0.08 2.12
C PHE A 505 -15.66 -0.93 1.20
N GLY A 506 -15.62 -0.56 -0.09
CA GLY A 506 -14.67 -1.11 -1.06
C GLY A 506 -14.72 -2.62 -1.17
N ALA A 507 -13.57 -3.27 -0.98
CA ALA A 507 -13.42 -4.72 -1.00
C ALA A 507 -14.36 -5.45 -0.01
N ALA A 508 -14.67 -4.84 1.14
CA ALA A 508 -15.59 -5.41 2.12
C ALA A 508 -17.04 -5.40 1.64
N ALA A 509 -17.46 -4.30 1.01
CA ALA A 509 -18.79 -4.21 0.42
C ALA A 509 -18.97 -5.24 -0.72
N MET A 510 -17.93 -5.40 -1.54
CA MET A 510 -17.90 -6.41 -2.60
C MET A 510 -17.95 -7.84 -2.05
N ALA A 511 -17.34 -8.13 -0.90
CA ALA A 511 -17.39 -9.46 -0.29
C ALA A 511 -18.82 -9.83 0.15
N VAL A 512 -19.55 -8.90 0.77
CA VAL A 512 -20.88 -9.18 1.32
C VAL A 512 -22.03 -9.06 0.31
N ARG A 513 -21.83 -8.30 -0.79
CA ARG A 513 -22.82 -8.06 -1.87
C ARG A 513 -22.16 -7.99 -3.25
N GLU A 514 -21.44 -9.04 -3.67
CA GLU A 514 -20.61 -9.03 -4.89
C GLU A 514 -21.38 -8.58 -6.13
N LYS A 515 -22.54 -9.19 -6.43
CA LYS A 515 -23.25 -8.95 -7.70
C LYS A 515 -23.84 -7.55 -7.78
N GLU A 516 -24.59 -7.14 -6.76
CA GLU A 516 -25.27 -5.84 -6.75
C GLU A 516 -24.25 -4.70 -6.68
N TYR A 517 -23.23 -4.84 -5.82
CA TYR A 517 -22.20 -3.82 -5.65
C TYR A 517 -21.36 -3.64 -6.91
N LEU A 518 -20.99 -4.75 -7.58
CA LEU A 518 -20.22 -4.73 -8.82
C LEU A 518 -21.01 -4.04 -9.94
N ALA A 519 -22.28 -4.39 -10.11
CA ALA A 519 -23.14 -3.79 -11.12
C ALA A 519 -23.31 -2.28 -10.91
N ALA A 520 -23.66 -1.87 -9.69
CA ALA A 520 -23.88 -0.47 -9.34
C ALA A 520 -22.59 0.37 -9.43
N THR A 521 -21.44 -0.19 -9.01
CA THR A 521 -20.15 0.51 -9.14
C THR A 521 -19.79 0.70 -10.62
N TRP A 522 -19.96 -0.32 -11.47
CA TRP A 522 -19.68 -0.19 -12.90
C TRP A 522 -20.63 0.77 -13.62
N GLU A 523 -21.89 0.84 -13.21
CA GLU A 523 -22.83 1.83 -13.72
C GLU A 523 -22.36 3.26 -13.41
N TRP A 524 -21.96 3.52 -12.16
CA TRP A 524 -21.40 4.81 -11.76
C TRP A 524 -20.10 5.15 -12.50
N LEU A 525 -19.13 4.22 -12.57
CA LEU A 525 -17.87 4.45 -13.29
C LEU A 525 -18.10 4.83 -14.77
N ARG A 526 -19.07 4.18 -15.42
CA ARG A 526 -19.45 4.46 -16.81
C ARG A 526 -20.13 5.82 -16.95
N SER A 527 -21.05 6.19 -16.05
CA SER A 527 -21.73 7.48 -16.10
C SER A 527 -20.77 8.66 -15.88
N GLU A 528 -19.71 8.46 -15.10
CA GLU A 528 -18.65 9.44 -14.80
C GLU A 528 -17.51 9.47 -15.83
N ASN A 529 -17.58 8.66 -16.90
CA ASN A 529 -16.54 8.47 -17.90
C ASN A 529 -15.16 8.13 -17.32
N ILE A 530 -15.12 7.34 -16.24
CA ILE A 530 -13.88 6.97 -15.58
C ILE A 530 -13.25 5.81 -16.34
N GLY A 531 -11.95 5.92 -16.62
CA GLY A 531 -11.23 4.99 -17.49
C GLY A 531 -11.05 3.57 -16.90
N GLY A 532 -10.57 2.63 -17.72
CA GLY A 532 -10.54 1.20 -17.36
C GLY A 532 -9.52 0.78 -16.30
N ASP A 533 -8.58 1.65 -15.90
CA ASP A 533 -7.59 1.33 -14.87
C ASP A 533 -8.18 1.32 -13.43
N VAL A 534 -9.49 1.55 -13.32
CA VAL A 534 -10.27 1.36 -12.10
C VAL A 534 -11.34 0.30 -12.29
N GLY A 535 -11.73 -0.34 -11.19
CA GLY A 535 -12.82 -1.31 -11.19
C GLY A 535 -13.42 -1.47 -9.79
N PRO A 536 -14.55 -2.18 -9.68
CA PRO A 536 -15.19 -2.45 -8.39
C PRO A 536 -14.21 -3.12 -7.43
N GLY A 537 -14.19 -2.64 -6.19
CA GLY A 537 -13.28 -3.14 -5.15
C GLY A 537 -11.83 -2.64 -5.24
N THR A 538 -11.45 -1.84 -6.24
CA THR A 538 -10.14 -1.18 -6.24
C THR A 538 -10.11 0.04 -5.31
N MET A 539 -8.90 0.54 -5.04
CA MET A 539 -8.67 1.65 -4.11
C MET A 539 -9.37 2.95 -4.53
N ALA A 540 -9.20 3.36 -5.80
CA ALA A 540 -9.66 4.67 -6.25
C ALA A 540 -11.18 4.88 -6.13
N PRO A 541 -12.06 3.94 -6.55
CA PRO A 541 -13.49 3.97 -6.24
C PRO A 541 -13.78 4.07 -4.76
N SER A 542 -13.13 3.24 -3.94
CA SER A 542 -13.35 3.25 -2.48
C SER A 542 -13.03 4.61 -1.86
N ARG A 543 -11.97 5.29 -2.33
CA ARG A 543 -11.60 6.63 -1.85
C ARG A 543 -12.63 7.69 -2.23
N ALA A 544 -13.09 7.69 -3.49
CA ALA A 544 -14.13 8.61 -3.95
C ALA A 544 -15.47 8.38 -3.23
N GLN A 545 -15.83 7.11 -2.99
CA GLN A 545 -17.01 6.71 -2.23
C GLN A 545 -16.98 7.20 -0.78
N ILE A 546 -15.86 6.99 -0.07
CA ILE A 546 -15.66 7.50 1.29
C ILE A 546 -15.75 9.02 1.31
N LYS A 547 -15.10 9.71 0.36
CA LYS A 547 -15.12 11.17 0.29
C LYS A 547 -16.55 11.69 0.07
N CYS A 548 -17.28 11.10 -0.86
CA CYS A 548 -18.68 11.47 -1.14
C CYS A 548 -19.58 11.18 0.07
N TYR A 549 -19.43 10.01 0.70
CA TYR A 549 -20.16 9.64 1.92
C TYR A 549 -19.94 10.66 3.06
N ASN A 550 -18.69 11.07 3.28
CA ASN A 550 -18.34 12.07 4.29
C ASN A 550 -18.89 13.46 3.95
N PHE A 551 -18.83 13.87 2.68
CA PHE A 551 -19.40 15.13 2.21
C PHE A 551 -20.90 15.22 2.52
N TRP A 552 -21.66 14.17 2.18
CA TRP A 552 -23.10 14.11 2.50
C TRP A 552 -23.41 14.01 3.99
N SER A 553 -22.41 13.64 4.80
CA SER A 553 -22.49 13.65 6.26
C SER A 553 -22.07 15.00 6.89
N GLY A 554 -21.82 16.03 6.07
CA GLY A 554 -21.48 17.39 6.52
C GLY A 554 -19.98 17.70 6.54
N CYS A 555 -19.11 16.80 6.09
CA CYS A 555 -17.66 17.03 6.06
C CYS A 555 -17.18 17.53 4.70
N ASN A 556 -16.93 18.84 4.58
CA ASN A 556 -16.44 19.42 3.33
C ASN A 556 -15.03 18.93 2.97
N PRO A 557 -14.80 18.47 1.72
CA PRO A 557 -13.47 18.07 1.28
C PRO A 557 -12.56 19.29 1.09
N ARG A 558 -11.28 19.14 1.45
CA ARG A 558 -10.25 20.15 1.15
C ARG A 558 -9.67 20.03 -0.26
N SER A 559 -9.93 18.90 -0.93
CA SER A 559 -9.47 18.62 -2.28
C SER A 559 -10.36 17.63 -3.01
N ILE A 560 -10.37 17.75 -4.33
CA ILE A 560 -11.12 16.87 -5.22
C ILE A 560 -10.20 16.30 -6.29
N ASN A 561 -10.26 14.99 -6.53
CA ASN A 561 -9.56 14.33 -7.63
C ASN A 561 -10.40 14.44 -8.91
N ALA A 562 -9.92 15.25 -9.85
CA ALA A 562 -10.55 15.52 -11.14
C ALA A 562 -10.78 14.27 -12.01
N ASN A 563 -10.05 13.18 -11.76
CA ASN A 563 -10.15 11.94 -12.55
C ASN A 563 -11.01 10.85 -11.88
N MET A 564 -11.42 11.02 -10.63
CA MET A 564 -12.10 9.96 -9.87
C MET A 564 -13.36 10.41 -9.13
N ASP A 565 -13.38 11.62 -8.56
CA ASP A 565 -14.52 12.07 -7.76
C ASP A 565 -15.73 12.39 -8.66
N SER A 566 -16.94 12.25 -8.12
CA SER A 566 -18.16 12.44 -8.90
C SER A 566 -18.30 13.88 -9.40
N HIS A 567 -18.88 14.03 -10.59
CA HIS A 567 -19.11 15.32 -11.21
C HIS A 567 -19.93 16.28 -10.32
N TYR A 568 -20.91 15.75 -9.57
CA TYR A 568 -21.67 16.52 -8.59
C TYR A 568 -20.80 17.03 -7.44
N LEU A 569 -19.92 16.18 -6.89
CA LEU A 569 -19.03 16.58 -5.82
C LEU A 569 -18.01 17.64 -6.30
N ILE A 570 -17.51 17.51 -7.53
CA ILE A 570 -16.63 18.52 -8.15
C ILE A 570 -17.37 19.86 -8.28
N ALA A 571 -18.60 19.86 -8.82
CA ALA A 571 -19.39 21.07 -8.98
C ALA A 571 -19.64 21.76 -7.63
N GLN A 572 -20.07 21.01 -6.62
CA GLN A 572 -20.33 21.54 -5.28
C GLN A 572 -19.06 22.07 -4.60
N PHE A 573 -17.92 21.42 -4.80
CA PHE A 573 -16.63 21.93 -4.31
C PHE A 573 -16.28 23.29 -4.93
N LEU A 574 -16.52 23.46 -6.24
CA LEU A 574 -16.30 24.73 -6.94
C LEU A 574 -17.32 25.79 -6.50
N GLU A 575 -18.59 25.44 -6.35
CA GLU A 575 -19.62 26.35 -5.83
C GLU A 575 -19.26 26.86 -4.42
N ASN A 576 -18.82 25.96 -3.54
CA ASN A 576 -18.34 26.31 -2.20
C ASN A 576 -17.07 27.19 -2.22
N ALA A 577 -16.32 27.16 -3.32
CA ALA A 577 -15.18 28.04 -3.58
C ALA A 577 -15.59 29.44 -4.10
N GLY A 578 -16.88 29.71 -4.26
CA GLY A 578 -17.41 30.96 -4.81
C GLY A 578 -17.51 30.98 -6.34
N VAL A 579 -17.42 29.83 -7.01
CA VAL A 579 -17.62 29.73 -8.46
C VAL A 579 -19.12 29.69 -8.76
N GLU A 580 -19.56 30.47 -9.75
CA GLU A 580 -20.95 30.45 -10.21
C GLU A 580 -21.35 29.05 -10.68
N LYS A 581 -22.54 28.58 -10.28
CA LYS A 581 -23.06 27.24 -10.59
C LYS A 581 -22.98 26.89 -12.08
N THR A 582 -23.44 27.77 -12.96
CA THR A 582 -23.42 27.57 -14.43
C THR A 582 -22.02 27.30 -14.96
N LYS A 583 -21.04 28.04 -14.45
CA LYS A 583 -19.62 27.95 -14.79
C LYS A 583 -18.99 26.67 -14.24
N ALA A 584 -19.32 26.29 -13.00
CA ALA A 584 -18.90 25.03 -12.40
C ALA A 584 -19.43 23.84 -13.20
N GLU A 585 -20.71 23.84 -13.57
CA GLU A 585 -21.34 22.81 -14.39
C GLU A 585 -20.69 22.69 -15.78
N GLN A 586 -20.36 23.82 -16.42
CA GLN A 586 -19.69 23.81 -17.73
C GLN A 586 -18.27 23.24 -17.65
N PHE A 587 -17.48 23.66 -16.65
CA PHE A 587 -16.15 23.09 -16.41
C PHE A 587 -16.21 21.58 -16.20
N VAL A 588 -17.15 21.12 -15.36
CA VAL A 588 -17.34 19.71 -15.06
C VAL A 588 -17.73 18.90 -16.29
N LYS A 589 -18.62 19.42 -17.14
CA LYS A 589 -19.01 18.78 -18.41
C LYS A 589 -17.81 18.57 -19.34
N GLU A 590 -16.94 19.58 -19.47
CA GLU A 590 -15.74 19.48 -20.28
C GLU A 590 -14.69 18.55 -19.66
N LEU A 591 -14.55 18.55 -18.33
CA LEU A 591 -13.70 17.61 -17.60
C LEU A 591 -14.16 16.16 -17.81
N LEU A 592 -15.46 15.87 -17.74
CA LEU A 592 -16.01 14.54 -18.03
C LEU A 592 -15.69 14.07 -19.46
N LYS A 593 -15.67 14.98 -20.43
CA LYS A 593 -15.23 14.67 -21.80
C LYS A 593 -13.73 14.40 -21.83
N ALA A 594 -12.93 15.20 -21.13
CA ALA A 594 -11.48 15.03 -21.04
C ALA A 594 -11.08 13.71 -20.38
N ARG A 595 -11.85 13.19 -19.40
CA ARG A 595 -11.57 11.87 -18.80
C ARG A 595 -11.50 10.73 -19.82
N LYS A 596 -12.22 10.83 -20.95
CA LYS A 596 -12.22 9.81 -22.01
C LYS A 596 -10.91 9.69 -22.78
N THR A 597 -9.97 10.62 -22.61
CA THR A 597 -8.74 10.62 -23.41
C THR A 597 -7.80 9.46 -23.09
N SER A 598 -7.92 8.82 -21.93
CA SER A 598 -7.11 7.67 -21.54
C SER A 598 -7.81 6.77 -20.53
N THR A 599 -7.28 5.57 -20.29
CA THR A 599 -7.72 4.68 -19.21
C THR A 599 -7.45 5.26 -17.81
N CYS A 600 -6.59 6.28 -17.72
CA CYS A 600 -6.16 6.94 -16.49
C CYS A 600 -6.87 8.28 -16.21
N GLY A 601 -7.81 8.68 -17.09
CA GLY A 601 -8.48 9.98 -17.05
C GLY A 601 -7.79 11.07 -17.86
N ALA A 602 -8.08 12.32 -17.51
CA ALA A 602 -7.51 13.52 -18.13
C ALA A 602 -6.07 13.75 -17.62
N SER A 603 -5.18 14.19 -18.53
CA SER A 603 -3.81 14.53 -18.17
C SER A 603 -3.74 15.84 -17.38
N ARG A 604 -2.65 16.02 -16.64
CA ARG A 604 -2.36 17.25 -15.89
C ARG A 604 -2.44 18.51 -16.77
N SER A 605 -1.90 18.45 -17.99
CA SER A 605 -1.92 19.58 -18.94
C SER A 605 -3.35 19.94 -19.35
N ILE A 606 -4.17 18.95 -19.71
CA ILE A 606 -5.56 19.17 -20.10
C ILE A 606 -6.36 19.80 -18.95
N ILE A 607 -6.18 19.32 -17.72
CA ILE A 607 -6.88 19.88 -16.55
C ILE A 607 -6.48 21.35 -16.33
N LEU A 608 -5.19 21.69 -16.45
CA LEU A 608 -4.72 23.08 -16.35
C LEU A 608 -5.31 23.98 -17.44
N ASP A 609 -5.41 23.48 -18.67
CA ASP A 609 -5.98 24.24 -19.79
C ASP A 609 -7.49 24.46 -19.60
N LEU A 610 -8.21 23.49 -19.05
CA LEU A 610 -9.61 23.66 -18.65
C LEU A 610 -9.75 24.72 -17.55
N LEU A 611 -8.91 24.69 -16.51
CA LEU A 611 -8.94 25.70 -15.44
C LEU A 611 -8.74 27.12 -16.00
N LYS A 612 -7.83 27.31 -16.96
CA LYS A 612 -7.60 28.62 -17.61
C LYS A 612 -8.76 29.03 -18.52
N THR A 613 -9.25 28.11 -19.36
CA THR A 613 -10.38 28.34 -20.27
C THR A 613 -11.60 28.83 -19.50
N HIS A 614 -11.87 28.20 -18.36
CA HIS A 614 -12.95 28.59 -17.47
C HIS A 614 -12.55 29.67 -16.46
N LYS A 615 -11.37 30.31 -16.53
CA LYS A 615 -10.93 31.34 -15.57
C LYS A 615 -11.14 30.91 -14.10
N LEU A 616 -10.82 29.66 -13.78
CA LEU A 616 -10.86 29.08 -12.43
C LEU A 616 -9.47 29.03 -11.79
N ASP A 617 -8.42 29.19 -12.60
CA ASP A 617 -7.01 29.18 -12.20
C ASP A 617 -6.63 30.32 -11.23
N GLN A 618 -7.51 31.30 -11.01
CA GLN A 618 -7.34 32.34 -9.98
C GLN A 618 -7.76 31.88 -8.58
N ILE A 619 -8.65 30.89 -8.47
CA ILE A 619 -9.25 30.42 -7.22
C ILE A 619 -8.80 28.98 -6.90
N ILE A 620 -8.61 28.18 -7.94
CA ILE A 620 -8.26 26.77 -7.87
C ILE A 620 -6.84 26.58 -8.39
N GLU A 621 -6.08 25.73 -7.73
CA GLU A 621 -4.82 25.20 -8.22
C GLU A 621 -4.87 23.68 -8.37
N LEU A 622 -3.96 23.16 -9.20
CA LEU A 622 -3.80 21.73 -9.44
C LEU A 622 -2.56 21.22 -8.71
N LYS A 623 -2.77 20.44 -7.65
CA LYS A 623 -1.72 19.70 -6.95
C LYS A 623 -1.57 18.30 -7.52
N GLY A 624 -0.31 17.84 -7.61
CA GLY A 624 0.05 16.59 -8.25
C GLY A 624 -0.43 16.49 -9.70
N HIS A 625 -0.97 15.33 -10.08
CA HIS A 625 -1.44 15.06 -11.44
C HIS A 625 -2.94 15.32 -11.67
N GLY A 626 -3.75 15.46 -10.60
CA GLY A 626 -5.20 15.47 -10.77
C GLY A 626 -6.02 16.10 -9.64
N HIS A 627 -5.40 16.70 -8.62
CA HIS A 627 -6.15 17.21 -7.46
C HIS A 627 -6.39 18.70 -7.53
N LEU A 628 -7.67 19.08 -7.60
CA LEU A 628 -8.14 20.44 -7.48
C LEU A 628 -8.17 20.84 -6.00
N VAL A 629 -7.53 21.96 -5.67
CA VAL A 629 -7.54 22.54 -4.32
C VAL A 629 -7.75 24.05 -4.39
N LEU A 630 -8.29 24.62 -3.32
CA LEU A 630 -8.39 26.07 -3.18
C LEU A 630 -7.00 26.69 -3.05
N LYS A 631 -6.75 27.76 -3.80
CA LYS A 631 -5.55 28.58 -3.62
C LYS A 631 -5.61 29.26 -2.26
N THR A 632 -4.60 28.99 -1.44
CA THR A 632 -4.36 29.79 -0.23
C THR A 632 -3.71 31.11 -0.61
N ALA A 633 -4.17 32.22 -0.04
CA ALA A 633 -3.70 33.59 -0.32
C ALA A 633 -2.19 33.84 -0.07
N SER A 634 -1.44 32.83 0.37
CA SER A 634 -0.02 32.92 0.73
C SER A 634 0.95 32.32 -0.31
N GLU A 635 0.49 31.69 -1.40
CA GLU A 635 1.38 31.10 -2.40
C GLU A 635 1.42 31.94 -3.69
N LEU A 636 1.87 33.20 -3.57
CA LEU A 636 2.53 33.91 -4.66
C LEU A 636 4.03 33.61 -4.56
N THR A 637 4.46 32.47 -5.10
CA THR A 637 5.88 32.21 -5.36
C THR A 637 6.00 31.68 -6.80
N PRO A 638 7.02 32.12 -7.55
CA PRO A 638 6.94 32.12 -9.01
C PRO A 638 6.98 30.71 -9.60
N SER A 639 6.43 30.62 -10.81
CA SER A 639 6.69 29.61 -11.85
C SER A 639 8.04 28.91 -11.70
N PRO A 640 8.16 27.60 -12.01
CA PRO A 640 9.44 26.90 -11.94
C PRO A 640 10.47 27.63 -12.81
N SER A 641 11.35 28.40 -12.16
CA SER A 641 12.48 29.01 -12.83
C SER A 641 13.33 27.88 -13.39
N LYS A 642 13.68 27.99 -14.67
CA LYS A 642 14.59 27.09 -15.41
C LYS A 642 15.59 26.43 -14.46
N SER A 643 15.64 25.10 -14.51
CA SER A 643 16.52 24.28 -13.67
C SER A 643 17.94 24.86 -13.65
N LYS A 644 18.34 25.48 -12.54
CA LYS A 644 19.75 25.46 -12.19
C LYS A 644 20.09 23.98 -12.04
N GLN A 645 21.12 23.54 -12.74
CA GLN A 645 21.54 22.14 -12.74
C GLN A 645 21.53 21.62 -11.30
N PRO A 646 20.87 20.48 -11.04
CA PRO A 646 20.90 19.91 -9.71
C PRO A 646 22.36 19.71 -9.32
N LEU A 647 22.72 20.03 -8.08
CA LEU A 647 24.05 19.75 -7.50
C LEU A 647 24.43 18.26 -7.52
N LEU A 648 23.57 17.40 -8.10
CA LEU A 648 23.75 15.96 -8.32
C LEU A 648 23.72 15.55 -9.80
N SER A 649 23.63 16.48 -10.77
CA SER A 649 23.74 16.16 -12.21
C SER A 649 25.14 15.70 -12.65
N TRP A 650 26.11 15.68 -11.74
CA TRP A 650 27.50 15.30 -11.98
C TRP A 650 27.79 13.82 -11.74
N LEU A 651 26.80 13.03 -11.28
CA LEU A 651 26.92 11.56 -11.23
C LEU A 651 26.94 10.90 -12.62
N GLY A 652 26.76 11.68 -13.69
CA GLY A 652 26.95 11.27 -15.08
C GLY A 652 25.86 10.30 -15.60
N PRO A 653 25.59 10.28 -16.92
CA PRO A 653 24.59 9.39 -17.53
C PRO A 653 25.00 7.91 -17.55
N GLN A 654 26.15 7.54 -16.97
CA GLN A 654 26.75 6.20 -17.11
C GLN A 654 26.66 5.30 -15.87
N ARG A 655 25.83 5.63 -14.87
CA ARG A 655 25.48 4.65 -13.85
C ARG A 655 24.00 4.32 -13.92
N LYS A 656 23.69 3.14 -14.48
CA LYS A 656 22.52 2.37 -14.05
C LYS A 656 22.73 2.10 -12.56
N THR A 657 22.11 2.89 -11.69
CA THR A 657 21.87 2.42 -10.34
C THR A 657 20.75 1.40 -10.48
N ASP A 658 21.09 0.11 -10.40
CA ASP A 658 20.09 -0.86 -9.95
C ASP A 658 19.49 -0.23 -8.67
N ASP A 659 18.17 -0.04 -8.66
CA ASP A 659 17.45 0.64 -7.57
C ASP A 659 18.13 0.32 -6.24
N ALA A 660 18.51 1.36 -5.51
CA ALA A 660 19.11 1.22 -4.20
C ALA A 660 18.30 0.17 -3.43
N ALA A 661 18.92 -1.00 -3.22
CA ALA A 661 18.42 -2.03 -2.35
C ALA A 661 18.53 -1.49 -0.92
N VAL A 662 17.64 -0.57 -0.57
CA VAL A 662 17.42 -0.15 0.81
C VAL A 662 16.89 -1.40 1.49
N PHE A 663 17.79 -2.05 2.21
CA PHE A 663 17.54 -3.28 2.94
C PHE A 663 16.66 -2.94 4.15
N VAL A 664 15.35 -2.79 3.92
CA VAL A 664 14.36 -2.68 4.99
C VAL A 664 14.06 -4.08 5.48
N SER A 665 14.77 -4.51 6.53
CA SER A 665 14.46 -5.63 7.41
C SER A 665 13.92 -6.89 6.73
N THR A 666 14.82 -7.84 6.50
CA THR A 666 14.54 -9.26 6.23
C THR A 666 13.49 -9.84 7.16
N VAL A 667 12.49 -10.50 6.57
CA VAL A 667 11.85 -11.66 7.17
C VAL A 667 12.94 -12.51 7.82
N VAL A 668 12.79 -12.83 9.11
CA VAL A 668 13.73 -13.66 9.85
C VAL A 668 13.96 -14.93 9.04
N GLY A 669 15.13 -15.01 8.39
CA GLY A 669 15.58 -16.21 7.73
C GLY A 669 15.69 -17.30 8.78
N ASN A 670 15.21 -18.49 8.43
CA ASN A 670 15.28 -19.70 9.25
C ASN A 670 16.61 -19.77 10.00
N LYS A 671 16.56 -19.64 11.34
CA LYS A 671 17.62 -20.20 12.17
C LYS A 671 17.47 -21.70 12.10
N THR A 672 18.36 -22.32 11.36
CA THR A 672 18.59 -23.75 11.39
C THR A 672 18.91 -24.19 12.83
N SER A 673 18.15 -25.20 13.26
CA SER A 673 18.42 -26.21 14.28
C SER A 673 18.56 -25.82 15.77
N SER A 674 17.73 -26.54 16.53
CA SER A 674 17.74 -26.89 17.96
C SER A 674 17.09 -25.91 18.93
N ASN A 675 15.98 -26.39 19.51
CA ASN A 675 15.13 -25.83 20.59
C ASN A 675 13.92 -24.98 20.18
N ALA A 676 13.29 -25.29 19.05
CA ALA A 676 11.87 -25.04 18.82
C ALA A 676 11.10 -26.38 18.92
N ALA A 677 10.86 -26.85 20.14
CA ALA A 677 9.99 -27.98 20.40
C ALA A 677 8.84 -27.51 21.29
N ALA A 678 7.62 -27.79 20.82
CA ALA A 678 6.33 -27.66 21.49
C ALA A 678 5.76 -26.23 21.62
N LEU A 679 5.00 -25.81 20.61
CA LEU A 679 3.57 -25.47 20.70
C LEU A 679 3.17 -24.60 19.50
N GLU A 680 2.77 -25.24 18.40
CA GLU A 680 1.85 -24.69 17.39
C GLU A 680 1.48 -25.85 16.46
N LYS A 681 0.63 -26.74 16.98
CA LYS A 681 -0.17 -27.66 16.19
C LYS A 681 -1.63 -27.41 16.54
N GLU A 682 -2.46 -27.47 15.50
CA GLU A 682 -3.92 -27.55 15.50
C GLU A 682 -4.69 -26.25 15.74
N ALA A 683 -5.12 -25.63 14.63
CA ALA A 683 -6.36 -24.85 14.61
C ALA A 683 -6.92 -24.72 13.18
N HIS A 684 -7.16 -25.83 12.48
CA HIS A 684 -8.12 -25.90 11.37
C HIS A 684 -8.69 -27.32 11.24
N GLY A 685 -9.90 -27.52 11.74
CA GLY A 685 -10.67 -28.76 11.60
C GLY A 685 -12.02 -28.63 12.32
N VAL A 686 -13.08 -28.38 11.57
CA VAL A 686 -14.46 -28.38 12.07
C VAL A 686 -14.96 -29.82 12.16
N GLN A 687 -15.25 -30.31 13.37
CA GLN A 687 -16.47 -31.08 13.65
C GLN A 687 -16.65 -31.30 15.15
N LEU A 688 -17.78 -30.80 15.67
CA LEU A 688 -18.41 -31.21 16.91
C LEU A 688 -18.91 -32.65 16.75
N VAL A 689 -18.54 -33.54 17.67
CA VAL A 689 -19.34 -34.72 17.99
C VAL A 689 -19.39 -34.84 19.52
N ASP A 690 -20.58 -34.60 20.06
CA ASP A 690 -20.98 -34.90 21.43
C ASP A 690 -20.92 -36.40 21.73
N GLY A 691 -20.59 -36.73 22.97
CA GLY A 691 -20.66 -38.09 23.46
C GLY A 691 -20.25 -38.23 24.92
N MET A 692 -21.06 -37.68 25.84
CA MET A 692 -21.12 -38.14 27.22
C MET A 692 -21.27 -39.67 27.28
N LYS A 693 -20.62 -40.32 28.25
CA LYS A 693 -21.28 -41.23 29.19
C LYS A 693 -20.37 -41.61 30.36
N VAL A 694 -20.85 -41.30 31.57
CA VAL A 694 -21.57 -42.35 32.31
C VAL A 694 -23.01 -42.33 31.82
#